data_AF-A0AAF5CZY5-F1
#
_entry.id   AF-A0AAF5CZY5-F1
#
_cell.length_a   1.000
_cell.length_b   1.000
_cell.length_c   1.000
_cell.angle_alpha   90.00
_cell.angle_beta   90.00
_cell.angle_gamma   90.00
#
_symmetry.space_group_name_H-M   'P 1'
#
loop_
_entity.id
_entity.type
_entity.pdbx_description
1 polymer ?
#
loop_
_entity_poly.entity_id
_entity_poly.type
_entity_poly.pdbx_seq_one_letter_code
_entity_poly.pdbx_strand_id
1 'polypeptide(L)'
;MENKSNFLFCDLIEIDLIRKKIFQKISSFNDICNLGKTCSQMDFIIKHDKIKKSFMCYEDKQIVEIKIKKKFQNDYNIYDLENIEYEKYNNSNGRIDKFKIFYGETICLKSSINCYIDDVVDDFEKNERLLFIKKLVNELNFNHKIRKRTKILTFTIDSFDNHDIILHMLSYICHNSVRRIEVPDSIFTTSKDKYDELNFNIFENLLKFHELVIYTTSSMDTYKKLLENKSIIDRILQHLAKKENITIILENLYHHQNKIKSYVEIFSEITKKYNIKLKCNVKYNCSGLFNRSCKNCLDKICTFDPIKEYVTSIKFENGNFANLLNIINNWQYFINLETLELSILNNDIKKWFEENNISIDSSLLKNCTKLQKVKLNLRSSLHEKNIIKIKEVHNNLVFLGSLMPNTVQVLELINIPDLDNDIGNLLNSFMKNIKILIMNRISFKSFDFLNNFKNLKCYVSNDNWIIEVPNTIQLLGIGHKNNERKYNHMPTNNEIINIYSKKYSKFLKSLNDQYIFFNDIKYWNIVISEPCPGSPGFLLAPNGKCIKIYHGRHGYQKVLNSCEQKRGVLSNFFTDIETYSFNLIIEKHYKKIKEQFVDRGFTCYSKNDKCTLNLDNKINVENKVKFLTNNFPCRGVMDLKSYNFYCIDMNSENDIIYACYKDTFYIKKCSNLDYEKYFDGNCYRIIENFVVTKKTAEAVCNDESGTLPIVTNYFENNVIDKLIKKIQSPFWLDFSCTSKNSSSCQWSTGEKMSINQIGNLNFENDNLCGYIEKANTWNVDNCNTQKRLICQIRNK
;
A
#
# COMPACT_ATOMS: atom_id res chain seq x y z
N MET A 1 -38.35 27.65 24.39
CA MET A 1 -37.86 26.32 23.95
C MET A 1 -36.35 26.27 24.17
N GLU A 2 -35.96 26.14 25.43
CA GLU A 2 -34.60 25.83 25.85
C GLU A 2 -34.57 24.34 26.19
N ASN A 3 -34.40 23.48 25.18
CA ASN A 3 -33.85 22.15 25.43
C ASN A 3 -32.51 22.13 24.70
N LYS A 4 -31.48 22.70 25.33
CA LYS A 4 -30.08 22.37 25.01
C LYS A 4 -29.82 20.93 25.48
N SER A 5 -30.54 19.97 24.91
CA SER A 5 -30.13 18.58 24.95
C SER A 5 -28.89 18.49 24.07
N ASN A 6 -27.72 18.58 24.70
CA ASN A 6 -26.43 18.30 24.05
C ASN A 6 -26.42 16.82 23.65
N PHE A 7 -27.06 16.48 22.54
CA PHE A 7 -26.95 15.16 21.96
C PHE A 7 -25.49 14.95 21.58
N LEU A 8 -24.88 13.89 22.10
CA LEU A 8 -23.58 13.47 21.63
C LEU A 8 -23.75 12.93 20.21
N PHE A 9 -22.71 13.06 19.39
CA PHE A 9 -22.74 12.56 18.02
C PHE A 9 -23.05 11.05 17.97
N CYS A 10 -22.62 10.29 18.99
CA CYS A 10 -22.97 8.88 19.16
C CYS A 10 -24.49 8.65 19.29
N ASP A 11 -25.20 9.50 20.03
CA ASP A 11 -26.65 9.38 20.20
C ASP A 11 -27.37 9.62 18.87
N LEU A 12 -26.90 10.59 18.09
CA LEU A 12 -27.46 10.91 16.78
C LEU A 12 -27.25 9.79 15.76
N ILE A 13 -26.11 9.09 15.81
CA ILE A 13 -25.80 8.02 14.85
C ILE A 13 -26.48 6.70 15.18
N GLU A 14 -27.02 6.52 16.40
CA GLU A 14 -27.88 5.38 16.71
C GLU A 14 -29.23 5.47 15.99
N ILE A 15 -29.71 6.69 15.71
CA ILE A 15 -30.95 6.93 14.97
C ILE A 15 -30.77 6.57 13.49
N ASP A 16 -31.42 5.49 13.04
CA ASP A 16 -31.22 4.90 11.71
C ASP A 16 -31.39 5.89 10.53
N LEU A 17 -32.41 6.75 10.60
CA LEU A 17 -32.67 7.75 9.56
C LEU A 17 -31.53 8.80 9.48
N ILE A 18 -31.04 9.25 10.63
CA ILE A 18 -29.96 10.24 10.72
C ILE A 18 -28.65 9.59 10.26
N ARG A 19 -28.33 8.41 10.76
CA ARG A 19 -27.16 7.62 10.35
C ARG A 19 -27.10 7.41 8.85
N LYS A 20 -28.20 6.96 8.22
CA LYS A 20 -28.25 6.77 6.77
C LYS A 20 -27.97 8.06 6.01
N LYS A 21 -28.52 9.21 6.47
CA LYS A 21 -28.21 10.52 5.88
C LYS A 21 -26.74 10.90 6.07
N ILE A 22 -26.16 10.68 7.26
CA ILE A 22 -24.74 10.94 7.53
C ILE A 22 -23.86 10.08 6.62
N PHE A 23 -24.07 8.76 6.59
CA PHE A 23 -23.30 7.86 5.75
C PHE A 23 -23.48 8.17 4.27
N GLN A 24 -24.68 8.57 3.82
CA GLN A 24 -24.89 9.09 2.47
C GLN A 24 -24.11 10.36 2.18
N LYS A 25 -23.83 11.20 3.21
CA LYS A 25 -23.08 12.47 3.14
C LYS A 25 -21.56 12.34 3.36
N ILE A 26 -21.04 11.16 3.72
CA ILE A 26 -19.61 10.83 3.64
C ILE A 26 -19.27 10.26 2.26
N SER A 27 -18.27 10.79 1.55
CA SER A 27 -17.99 10.43 0.15
C SER A 27 -17.56 8.97 -0.04
N SER A 28 -16.64 8.48 0.80
CA SER A 28 -15.89 7.24 0.55
C SER A 28 -16.01 6.23 1.68
N PHE A 29 -15.84 4.94 1.38
CA PHE A 29 -15.70 3.90 2.41
C PHE A 29 -14.39 4.08 3.19
N ASN A 30 -13.35 4.65 2.59
CA ASN A 30 -12.15 5.02 3.35
C ASN A 30 -12.50 6.01 4.49
N ASP A 31 -13.36 7.00 4.24
CA ASP A 31 -13.72 8.00 5.23
C ASP A 31 -14.70 7.45 6.27
N ILE A 32 -15.65 6.62 5.86
CA ILE A 32 -16.51 5.87 6.79
C ILE A 32 -15.65 4.96 7.68
N CYS A 33 -14.65 4.29 7.11
CA CYS A 33 -13.72 3.47 7.89
C CYS A 33 -12.97 4.33 8.91
N ASN A 34 -12.51 5.53 8.53
CA ASN A 34 -11.86 6.46 9.46
C ASN A 34 -12.80 6.93 10.57
N LEU A 35 -14.10 7.09 10.28
CA LEU A 35 -15.11 7.35 11.30
C LEU A 35 -15.24 6.16 12.27
N GLY A 36 -15.17 4.93 11.80
CA GLY A 36 -15.13 3.75 12.67
C GLY A 36 -13.89 3.69 13.58
N LYS A 37 -12.80 4.37 13.23
CA LYS A 37 -11.59 4.43 14.07
C LYS A 37 -11.74 5.36 15.28
N THR A 38 -12.77 6.21 15.31
CA THR A 38 -12.91 7.21 16.38
C THR A 38 -13.39 6.59 17.68
N CYS A 39 -14.27 5.59 17.64
CA CYS A 39 -14.71 4.85 18.82
C CYS A 39 -15.31 3.48 18.47
N SER A 40 -15.33 2.55 19.43
CA SER A 40 -15.82 1.17 19.25
C SER A 40 -17.30 1.09 18.90
N GLN A 41 -18.13 1.96 19.48
CA GLN A 41 -19.57 2.05 19.18
C GLN A 41 -19.80 2.41 17.70
N MET A 42 -19.01 3.33 17.16
CA MET A 42 -19.09 3.70 15.75
C MET A 42 -18.65 2.56 14.82
N ASP A 43 -17.55 1.87 15.16
CA ASP A 43 -17.11 0.67 14.44
C ASP A 43 -18.21 -0.40 14.42
N PHE A 44 -18.85 -0.64 15.57
CA PHE A 44 -19.95 -1.58 15.70
C PHE A 44 -21.13 -1.22 14.79
N ILE A 45 -21.56 0.05 14.79
CA ILE A 45 -22.66 0.53 13.96
C ILE A 45 -22.32 0.35 12.47
N ILE A 46 -21.14 0.79 12.03
CA ILE A 46 -20.70 0.67 10.63
C ILE A 46 -20.63 -0.80 10.19
N LYS A 47 -20.16 -1.69 11.08
CA LYS A 47 -20.05 -3.13 10.81
C LYS A 47 -21.42 -3.74 10.51
N HIS A 48 -22.47 -3.34 11.23
CA HIS A 48 -23.81 -3.92 11.11
C HIS A 48 -24.75 -3.19 10.13
N ASP A 49 -24.39 -2.00 9.65
CA ASP A 49 -25.24 -1.24 8.72
C ASP A 49 -25.10 -1.68 7.25
N LYS A 50 -26.14 -1.40 6.46
CA LYS A 50 -26.16 -1.58 5.01
C LYS A 50 -25.75 -0.28 4.30
N ILE A 51 -24.61 -0.29 3.62
CA ILE A 51 -24.02 0.92 3.03
C ILE A 51 -23.79 0.71 1.54
N LYS A 52 -24.31 1.64 0.74
CA LYS A 52 -24.10 1.71 -0.71
C LYS A 52 -23.25 2.92 -1.04
N LYS A 53 -22.22 2.73 -1.86
CA LYS A 53 -21.42 3.81 -2.43
C LYS A 53 -21.20 3.64 -3.92
N SER A 54 -20.85 4.74 -4.57
CA SER A 54 -20.37 4.74 -5.94
C SER A 54 -18.85 4.57 -5.94
N PHE A 55 -18.29 4.01 -7.01
CA PHE A 55 -16.85 4.10 -7.27
C PHE A 55 -16.55 4.48 -8.71
N MET A 56 -15.36 5.02 -8.91
CA MET A 56 -14.83 5.30 -10.23
C MET A 56 -13.37 4.83 -10.30
N CYS A 57 -13.10 3.96 -11.26
CA CYS A 57 -11.74 3.60 -11.63
C CYS A 57 -11.17 4.65 -12.58
N TYR A 58 -9.90 4.99 -12.40
CA TYR A 58 -9.18 5.87 -13.32
C TYR A 58 -7.75 5.41 -13.54
N GLU A 59 -7.23 5.65 -14.73
CA GLU A 59 -5.80 5.53 -15.03
C GLU A 59 -5.17 6.91 -14.85
N ASP A 60 -4.20 7.03 -13.94
CA ASP A 60 -3.39 8.25 -13.83
C ASP A 60 -2.31 8.18 -14.91
N LYS A 61 -2.61 8.77 -16.07
CA LYS A 61 -1.71 8.92 -17.21
C LYS A 61 -1.39 10.40 -17.37
N GLN A 62 -0.20 10.78 -16.92
CA GLN A 62 0.34 12.12 -17.09
C GLN A 62 1.19 12.13 -18.36
N ILE A 63 0.70 12.84 -19.37
CA ILE A 63 1.41 13.02 -20.64
C ILE A 63 1.94 14.45 -20.65
N VAL A 64 3.26 14.60 -20.80
CA VAL A 64 3.92 15.89 -21.00
C VAL A 64 4.65 15.79 -22.34
N GLU A 65 4.26 16.67 -23.25
CA GLU A 65 4.86 16.81 -24.57
C GLU A 65 5.79 18.02 -24.56
N ILE A 66 7.03 17.80 -24.95
CA ILE A 66 8.13 18.76 -24.90
C ILE A 66 8.36 19.21 -26.34
N LYS A 67 7.85 20.40 -26.68
CA LYS A 67 7.89 20.96 -28.04
C LYS A 67 8.75 22.21 -28.10
N ILE A 68 9.22 22.50 -29.31
CA ILE A 68 9.80 23.80 -29.66
C ILE A 68 8.65 24.75 -30.01
N LYS A 69 8.70 25.97 -29.48
CA LYS A 69 7.71 27.01 -29.81
C LYS A 69 7.70 27.27 -31.33
N LYS A 70 6.49 27.29 -31.94
CA LYS A 70 6.26 27.44 -33.40
C LYS A 70 7.00 28.59 -34.12
N LYS A 71 7.46 29.61 -33.39
CA LYS A 71 8.16 30.78 -33.95
C LYS A 71 9.67 30.57 -34.14
N PHE A 72 10.19 29.39 -33.84
CA PHE A 72 11.63 29.12 -33.86
C PHE A 72 12.00 28.17 -35.01
N GLN A 73 12.84 28.64 -35.93
CA GLN A 73 13.60 27.81 -36.87
C GLN A 73 15.05 27.94 -36.46
N ASN A 74 15.61 26.92 -35.80
CA ASN A 74 17.04 26.85 -35.56
C ASN A 74 17.61 25.74 -36.44
N ASP A 75 18.70 26.02 -37.15
CA ASP A 75 19.42 25.00 -37.93
C ASP A 75 20.23 24.06 -37.01
N TYR A 76 20.41 24.45 -35.75
CA TYR A 76 21.08 23.65 -34.73
C TYR A 76 20.06 22.96 -33.82
N ASN A 77 20.20 21.65 -33.65
CA ASN A 77 19.36 20.80 -32.78
C ASN A 77 19.58 21.04 -31.27
N ILE A 78 20.07 22.22 -30.87
CA ILE A 78 20.28 22.63 -29.47
C ILE A 78 19.38 23.84 -29.20
N TYR A 79 18.53 23.73 -28.18
CA TYR A 79 17.52 24.75 -27.86
C TYR A 79 17.67 25.29 -26.44
N ASP A 80 17.45 26.59 -26.28
CA ASP A 80 17.31 27.21 -24.97
C ASP A 80 15.97 26.84 -24.31
N LEU A 81 15.95 26.77 -22.99
CA LEU A 81 14.80 26.42 -22.16
C LEU A 81 13.62 27.38 -22.36
N GLU A 82 13.89 28.63 -22.72
CA GLU A 82 12.86 29.62 -23.05
C GLU A 82 12.12 29.30 -24.36
N ASN A 83 12.73 28.53 -25.26
CA ASN A 83 12.16 28.11 -26.53
C ASN A 83 11.39 26.78 -26.42
N ILE A 84 11.50 26.11 -25.27
CA ILE A 84 10.84 24.85 -24.97
C ILE A 84 9.48 25.11 -24.28
N GLU A 85 8.44 24.52 -24.85
CA GLU A 85 7.08 24.50 -24.33
C GLU A 85 6.74 23.10 -23.78
N TYR A 86 6.10 23.07 -22.61
CA TYR A 86 5.66 21.84 -21.96
C TYR A 86 4.13 21.76 -22.10
N GLU A 87 3.66 21.05 -23.11
CA GLU A 87 2.24 20.88 -23.37
C GLU A 87 1.72 19.65 -22.61
N LYS A 88 0.70 19.83 -21.76
CA LYS A 88 0.06 18.70 -21.06
C LYS A 88 -1.09 18.18 -21.90
N TYR A 89 -0.91 17.04 -22.54
CA TYR A 89 -1.98 16.42 -23.31
C TYR A 89 -3.18 16.06 -22.43
N ASN A 90 -4.38 16.24 -22.98
CA ASN A 90 -5.62 15.57 -22.55
C ASN A 90 -6.26 15.97 -21.21
N ASN A 91 -6.16 17.23 -20.75
CA ASN A 91 -6.83 17.65 -19.51
C ASN A 91 -6.49 16.68 -18.35
N SER A 92 -5.26 16.15 -18.27
CA SER A 92 -4.87 15.22 -17.19
C SER A 92 -5.23 15.81 -15.81
N ASN A 93 -4.94 17.10 -15.61
CA ASN A 93 -5.44 17.86 -14.47
C ASN A 93 -6.97 17.97 -14.45
N GLY A 94 -7.62 18.33 -15.56
CA GLY A 94 -9.10 18.38 -15.63
C GLY A 94 -9.80 17.05 -15.32
N ARG A 95 -9.18 15.90 -15.60
CA ARG A 95 -9.65 14.56 -15.17
C ARG A 95 -9.38 14.35 -13.69
N ILE A 96 -8.19 14.69 -13.22
CA ILE A 96 -7.83 14.63 -11.79
C ILE A 96 -8.78 15.49 -10.94
N ASP A 97 -9.12 16.69 -11.39
CA ASP A 97 -10.06 17.59 -10.73
C ASP A 97 -11.50 17.07 -10.78
N LYS A 98 -11.91 16.41 -11.88
CA LYS A 98 -13.18 15.66 -11.92
C LYS A 98 -13.23 14.58 -10.84
N PHE A 99 -12.11 13.90 -10.55
CA PHE A 99 -12.07 12.91 -9.46
C PHE A 99 -12.08 13.55 -8.08
N LYS A 100 -11.61 14.79 -7.93
CA LYS A 100 -11.67 15.54 -6.66
C LYS A 100 -13.11 15.87 -6.24
N ILE A 101 -13.98 16.14 -7.21
CA ILE A 101 -15.41 16.41 -6.97
C ILE A 101 -16.28 15.15 -7.01
N PHE A 102 -15.71 13.99 -7.36
CA PHE A 102 -16.48 12.75 -7.43
C PHE A 102 -16.94 12.34 -6.03
N TYR A 103 -18.26 12.25 -5.90
CA TYR A 103 -18.91 11.87 -4.66
C TYR A 103 -18.99 10.33 -4.56
N GLY A 104 -17.88 9.71 -4.19
CA GLY A 104 -17.74 8.26 -4.11
C GLY A 104 -16.29 7.82 -3.86
N GLU A 105 -16.03 6.53 -4.01
CA GLU A 105 -14.69 5.96 -3.91
C GLU A 105 -13.91 6.13 -5.22
N THR A 106 -12.72 6.70 -5.19
CA THR A 106 -11.86 6.82 -6.37
C THR A 106 -10.74 5.76 -6.30
N ILE A 107 -10.63 4.94 -7.36
CA ILE A 107 -9.66 3.84 -7.41
C ILE A 107 -8.69 4.12 -8.56
N CYS A 108 -7.44 4.43 -8.20
CA CYS A 108 -6.35 4.51 -9.17
C CYS A 108 -5.99 3.09 -9.64
N LEU A 109 -6.21 2.79 -10.91
CA LEU A 109 -5.86 1.50 -11.50
C LEU A 109 -4.37 1.22 -11.33
N LYS A 110 -4.04 0.00 -10.87
CA LYS A 110 -2.69 -0.42 -10.48
C LYS A 110 -2.01 0.42 -9.39
N SER A 111 -2.66 1.45 -8.84
CA SER A 111 -2.03 2.45 -7.95
C SER A 111 -0.77 3.06 -8.59
N SER A 112 -0.84 3.34 -9.90
CA SER A 112 0.29 3.79 -10.72
C SER A 112 0.06 5.18 -11.32
N ILE A 113 1.07 6.04 -11.26
CA ILE A 113 1.19 7.23 -12.14
C ILE A 113 2.02 6.79 -13.36
N ASN A 114 1.42 6.87 -14.55
CA ASN A 114 2.12 6.60 -15.80
C ASN A 114 2.52 7.94 -16.42
N CYS A 115 3.82 8.22 -16.44
CA CYS A 115 4.41 9.41 -17.04
C CYS A 115 4.84 9.08 -18.47
N TYR A 116 4.18 9.70 -19.45
CA TYR A 116 4.61 9.70 -20.83
C TYR A 116 5.30 11.02 -21.14
N ILE A 117 6.55 10.95 -21.56
CA ILE A 117 7.32 12.10 -22.03
C ILE A 117 7.41 11.96 -23.54
N ASP A 118 6.70 12.83 -24.24
CA ASP A 118 6.79 12.95 -25.69
C ASP A 118 7.83 14.02 -25.98
N ASP A 119 8.99 13.64 -26.48
CA ASP A 119 10.14 14.54 -26.63
C ASP A 119 10.46 14.73 -28.12
N VAL A 120 10.23 15.94 -28.62
CA VAL A 120 10.56 16.33 -30.00
C VAL A 120 11.89 17.11 -30.03
N VAL A 121 12.58 17.23 -28.89
CA VAL A 121 13.80 18.02 -28.72
C VAL A 121 15.01 17.09 -28.55
N ASP A 122 15.91 17.10 -29.54
CA ASP A 122 17.11 16.25 -29.52
C ASP A 122 18.10 16.64 -28.42
N ASP A 123 18.33 17.94 -28.19
CA ASP A 123 19.25 18.41 -27.15
C ASP A 123 18.93 19.83 -26.66
N PHE A 124 19.49 20.18 -25.51
CA PHE A 124 19.38 21.49 -24.87
C PHE A 124 20.71 21.89 -24.26
N GLU A 125 20.93 23.19 -24.04
CA GLU A 125 22.21 23.66 -23.51
C GLU A 125 22.54 22.97 -22.16
N LYS A 126 23.81 22.55 -22.01
CA LYS A 126 24.26 21.74 -20.86
C LYS A 126 24.03 22.45 -19.52
N ASN A 127 24.28 23.75 -19.47
CA ASN A 127 24.01 24.66 -18.33
C ASN A 127 22.52 24.71 -17.93
N GLU A 128 21.59 24.52 -18.87
CA GLU A 128 20.14 24.60 -18.63
C GLU A 128 19.50 23.24 -18.33
N ARG A 129 20.21 22.13 -18.55
CA ARG A 129 19.72 20.75 -18.33
C ARG A 129 19.06 20.57 -16.96
N LEU A 130 19.68 21.02 -15.87
CA LEU A 130 19.11 20.87 -14.54
C LEU A 130 17.84 21.72 -14.33
N LEU A 131 17.77 22.90 -14.95
CA LEU A 131 16.58 23.77 -14.91
C LEU A 131 15.43 23.13 -15.69
N PHE A 132 15.73 22.57 -16.86
CA PHE A 132 14.80 21.76 -17.66
C PHE A 132 14.21 20.61 -16.84
N ILE A 133 15.06 19.80 -16.19
CA ILE A 133 14.62 18.67 -15.36
C ILE A 133 13.71 19.12 -14.22
N LYS A 134 14.08 20.19 -13.50
CA LYS A 134 13.26 20.73 -12.41
C LYS A 134 11.89 21.20 -12.91
N LYS A 135 11.86 21.90 -14.04
CA LYS A 135 10.61 22.36 -14.67
C LYS A 135 9.74 21.16 -15.08
N LEU A 136 10.32 20.15 -15.72
CA LEU A 136 9.60 18.93 -16.08
C LEU A 136 8.99 18.19 -14.87
N VAL A 137 9.74 18.05 -13.77
CA VAL A 137 9.24 17.42 -12.54
C VAL A 137 8.09 18.22 -11.91
N ASN A 138 8.19 19.56 -11.93
CA ASN A 138 7.11 20.43 -11.49
C ASN A 138 5.86 20.27 -12.36
N GLU A 139 6.03 20.19 -13.69
CA GLU A 139 4.92 20.00 -14.61
C GLU A 139 4.22 18.64 -14.43
N LEU A 140 4.98 17.59 -14.13
CA LEU A 140 4.44 16.25 -13.86
C LEU A 140 3.68 16.17 -12.53
N ASN A 141 3.93 17.06 -11.57
CA ASN A 141 3.16 17.25 -10.33
C ASN A 141 2.93 15.96 -9.52
N PHE A 142 4.01 15.25 -9.17
CA PHE A 142 3.96 14.01 -8.39
C PHE A 142 3.31 14.16 -7.00
N ASN A 143 3.39 15.35 -6.41
CA ASN A 143 2.91 15.66 -5.07
C ASN A 143 1.43 16.06 -4.98
N HIS A 144 0.67 15.93 -6.08
CA HIS A 144 -0.75 16.22 -6.08
C HIS A 144 -1.51 15.42 -4.99
N LYS A 145 -2.50 16.03 -4.33
CA LYS A 145 -3.22 15.42 -3.19
C LYS A 145 -3.82 14.05 -3.51
N ILE A 146 -4.33 13.86 -4.73
CA ILE A 146 -4.91 12.59 -5.20
C ILE A 146 -3.83 11.49 -5.36
N ARG A 147 -2.58 11.88 -5.65
CA ARG A 147 -1.43 11.00 -5.87
C ARG A 147 -0.69 10.59 -4.59
N LYS A 148 -0.96 11.25 -3.46
CA LYS A 148 -0.26 11.05 -2.17
C LYS A 148 -0.19 9.58 -1.70
N ARG A 149 -1.09 8.71 -2.16
CA ARG A 149 -1.16 7.27 -1.82
C ARG A 149 -0.66 6.32 -2.93
N THR A 150 -0.22 6.85 -4.07
CA THR A 150 0.28 6.07 -5.21
C THR A 150 1.51 5.27 -4.83
N LYS A 151 1.55 4.00 -5.25
CA LYS A 151 2.64 3.07 -4.91
C LYS A 151 3.61 2.84 -6.06
N ILE A 152 3.20 3.11 -7.30
CA ILE A 152 3.96 2.81 -8.50
C ILE A 152 4.15 4.09 -9.33
N LEU A 153 5.38 4.37 -9.74
CA LEU A 153 5.68 5.34 -10.79
C LEU A 153 6.13 4.56 -12.03
N THR A 154 5.48 4.77 -13.17
CA THR A 154 5.84 4.13 -14.44
C THR A 154 6.24 5.23 -15.41
N PHE A 155 7.43 5.14 -15.97
CA PHE A 155 7.95 6.08 -16.97
C PHE A 155 8.00 5.44 -18.34
N THR A 156 7.59 6.19 -19.35
CA THR A 156 7.66 5.87 -20.77
C THR A 156 8.06 7.14 -21.53
N ILE A 157 8.96 7.03 -22.50
CA ILE A 157 9.39 8.14 -23.37
C ILE A 157 9.29 7.67 -24.82
N ASP A 158 8.82 8.53 -25.73
CA ASP A 158 8.64 8.22 -27.15
C ASP A 158 9.90 8.42 -28.02
N SER A 159 10.93 9.07 -27.46
CA SER A 159 12.20 9.36 -28.15
C SER A 159 13.16 8.15 -28.12
N PHE A 160 14.26 8.21 -28.87
CA PHE A 160 15.41 7.32 -28.66
C PHE A 160 16.55 8.02 -27.92
N ASP A 161 16.48 9.35 -27.84
CA ASP A 161 17.51 10.20 -27.26
C ASP A 161 17.01 10.80 -25.93
N ASN A 162 17.94 11.10 -25.03
CA ASN A 162 17.68 11.67 -23.69
C ASN A 162 16.89 10.82 -22.68
N HIS A 163 16.84 9.49 -22.82
CA HIS A 163 16.17 8.66 -21.82
C HIS A 163 16.76 8.73 -20.40
N ASP A 164 18.01 9.17 -20.27
CA ASP A 164 18.64 9.43 -18.98
C ASP A 164 17.95 10.56 -18.18
N ILE A 165 17.14 11.41 -18.83
CA ILE A 165 16.30 12.42 -18.17
C ILE A 165 15.53 11.81 -17.00
N ILE A 166 15.02 10.57 -17.12
CA ILE A 166 14.30 9.90 -16.02
C ILE A 166 15.19 9.75 -14.77
N LEU A 167 16.47 9.40 -14.93
CA LEU A 167 17.40 9.25 -13.81
C LEU A 167 17.61 10.59 -13.12
N HIS A 168 17.77 11.67 -13.90
CA HIS A 168 17.87 13.03 -13.36
C HIS A 168 16.59 13.44 -12.63
N MET A 169 15.42 13.19 -13.21
CA MET A 169 14.12 13.49 -12.61
C MET A 169 13.93 12.79 -11.27
N LEU A 170 14.33 11.51 -11.16
CA LEU A 170 14.20 10.74 -9.92
C LEU A 170 14.87 11.44 -8.72
N SER A 171 16.00 12.12 -8.95
CA SER A 171 16.69 12.89 -7.90
C SER A 171 15.85 14.03 -7.30
N TYR A 172 14.89 14.56 -8.04
CA TYR A 172 14.00 15.65 -7.64
C TYR A 172 12.63 15.18 -7.17
N ILE A 173 12.28 13.91 -7.32
CA ILE A 173 10.99 13.38 -6.89
C ILE A 173 11.03 13.06 -5.38
N CYS A 174 10.19 13.76 -4.61
CA CYS A 174 9.92 13.44 -3.22
C CYS A 174 8.55 12.75 -3.12
N HIS A 175 8.49 11.50 -2.64
CA HIS A 175 7.21 10.80 -2.47
C HIS A 175 7.25 9.74 -1.36
N ASN A 176 6.34 9.87 -0.39
CA ASN A 176 6.36 9.07 0.85
C ASN A 176 5.72 7.68 0.73
N SER A 177 4.99 7.39 -0.36
CA SER A 177 4.25 6.13 -0.51
C SER A 177 4.66 5.27 -1.71
N VAL A 178 5.53 5.78 -2.58
CA VAL A 178 6.03 5.03 -3.74
C VAL A 178 6.92 3.89 -3.25
N ARG A 179 6.59 2.69 -3.70
CA ARG A 179 7.29 1.43 -3.39
C ARG A 179 8.03 0.88 -4.61
N ARG A 180 7.46 1.12 -5.79
CA ARG A 180 7.96 0.63 -7.07
C ARG A 180 8.14 1.75 -8.08
N ILE A 181 9.23 1.69 -8.82
CA ILE A 181 9.48 2.54 -9.99
C ILE A 181 9.69 1.62 -11.19
N GLU A 182 9.05 1.93 -12.30
CA GLU A 182 9.17 1.18 -13.55
C GLU A 182 9.70 2.11 -14.64
N VAL A 183 10.76 1.68 -15.32
CA VAL A 183 11.51 2.46 -16.31
C VAL A 183 11.89 1.58 -17.50
N PRO A 184 12.09 2.14 -18.70
CA PRO A 184 12.69 1.39 -19.80
C PRO A 184 14.19 1.18 -19.56
N ASP A 185 14.79 0.15 -20.16
CA ASP A 185 16.23 -0.11 -20.11
C ASP A 185 17.07 0.96 -20.84
N SER A 186 16.46 1.64 -21.82
CA SER A 186 17.08 2.71 -22.60
C SER A 186 17.48 3.94 -21.79
N ILE A 187 17.09 4.08 -20.51
CA ILE A 187 17.65 5.11 -19.62
C ILE A 187 19.16 4.98 -19.42
N PHE A 188 19.72 3.81 -19.72
CA PHE A 188 21.15 3.50 -19.64
C PHE A 188 21.85 3.52 -21.00
N THR A 189 21.20 3.98 -22.08
CA THR A 189 21.73 3.89 -23.45
C THR A 189 22.14 5.23 -24.07
N THR A 190 22.11 6.33 -23.31
CA THR A 190 22.60 7.62 -23.83
C THR A 190 24.13 7.70 -23.73
N SER A 191 24.72 8.74 -24.32
CA SER A 191 26.17 8.93 -24.30
C SER A 191 26.67 9.23 -22.87
N LYS A 192 27.92 8.85 -22.57
CA LYS A 192 28.47 8.90 -21.20
C LYS A 192 28.44 10.31 -20.59
N ASP A 193 28.65 11.32 -21.40
CA ASP A 193 28.64 12.74 -21.03
C ASP A 193 27.30 13.21 -20.45
N LYS A 194 26.16 12.59 -20.83
CA LYS A 194 24.84 12.93 -20.28
C LYS A 194 24.67 12.48 -18.82
N TYR A 195 25.54 11.61 -18.32
CA TYR A 195 25.54 11.13 -16.93
C TYR A 195 26.51 11.89 -16.02
N ASP A 196 27.39 12.75 -16.55
CA ASP A 196 28.44 13.41 -15.77
C ASP A 196 27.87 14.27 -14.62
N GLU A 197 26.70 14.88 -14.85
CA GLU A 197 26.00 15.73 -13.87
C GLU A 197 24.95 14.97 -13.05
N LEU A 198 24.82 13.66 -13.22
CA LEU A 198 23.82 12.88 -12.51
C LEU A 198 24.15 12.82 -11.01
N ASN A 199 23.25 13.34 -10.17
CA ASN A 199 23.33 13.13 -8.73
C ASN A 199 22.96 11.67 -8.42
N PHE A 200 23.97 10.81 -8.21
CA PHE A 200 23.75 9.37 -8.01
C PHE A 200 22.92 8.98 -6.77
N ASN A 201 22.67 9.89 -5.82
CA ASN A 201 21.68 9.67 -4.76
C ASN A 201 20.21 9.82 -5.25
N ILE A 202 19.91 9.38 -6.48
CA ILE A 202 18.62 9.59 -7.16
C ILE A 202 17.39 9.04 -6.42
N PHE A 203 17.56 8.11 -5.46
CA PHE A 203 16.44 7.50 -4.73
C PHE A 203 16.25 8.04 -3.31
N GLU A 204 17.07 8.98 -2.85
CA GLU A 204 17.13 9.42 -1.44
C GLU A 204 15.75 9.83 -0.89
N ASN A 205 15.01 10.62 -1.67
CA ASN A 205 13.72 11.22 -1.30
C ASN A 205 12.51 10.26 -1.44
N LEU A 206 12.74 9.00 -1.80
CA LEU A 206 11.70 7.97 -1.92
C LEU A 206 11.77 6.99 -0.74
N LEU A 207 11.05 7.32 0.33
CA LEU A 207 11.21 6.65 1.63
C LEU A 207 10.81 5.17 1.64
N LYS A 208 9.75 4.80 0.91
CA LYS A 208 9.21 3.41 0.89
C LYS A 208 9.63 2.63 -0.34
N PHE A 209 10.50 3.18 -1.19
CA PHE A 209 10.91 2.57 -2.43
C PHE A 209 11.84 1.37 -2.18
N HIS A 210 11.48 0.23 -2.76
CA HIS A 210 12.22 -1.02 -2.64
C HIS A 210 12.13 -1.92 -3.89
N GLU A 211 11.50 -1.49 -4.99
CA GLU A 211 11.37 -2.26 -6.23
C GLU A 211 11.66 -1.42 -7.47
N LEU A 212 12.72 -1.73 -8.21
CA LEU A 212 13.03 -1.14 -9.51
C LEU A 212 12.67 -2.13 -10.63
N VAL A 213 11.70 -1.79 -11.47
CA VAL A 213 11.33 -2.57 -12.66
C VAL A 213 11.99 -1.95 -13.88
N ILE A 214 12.70 -2.77 -14.66
CA ILE A 214 13.34 -2.35 -15.90
C ILE A 214 12.67 -3.11 -17.04
N TYR A 215 11.93 -2.40 -17.89
CA TYR A 215 11.33 -2.94 -19.10
C TYR A 215 12.38 -3.10 -20.19
N THR A 216 12.62 -4.33 -20.62
CA THR A 216 13.65 -4.61 -21.63
C THR A 216 13.15 -4.31 -23.03
N THR A 217 13.92 -3.56 -23.82
CA THR A 217 13.65 -3.30 -25.23
C THR A 217 14.26 -4.40 -26.11
N SER A 218 13.67 -4.66 -27.27
CA SER A 218 14.09 -5.74 -28.17
C SER A 218 15.20 -5.33 -29.16
N SER A 219 15.83 -4.17 -28.97
CA SER A 219 16.83 -3.62 -29.90
C SER A 219 18.25 -4.08 -29.54
N MET A 220 19.01 -4.48 -30.57
CA MET A 220 20.42 -4.81 -30.39
C MET A 220 21.29 -3.62 -30.07
N ASP A 221 20.91 -2.45 -30.57
CA ASP A 221 21.67 -1.23 -30.33
C ASP A 221 21.54 -0.82 -28.86
N THR A 222 20.35 -1.01 -28.27
CA THR A 222 20.16 -0.89 -26.81
C THR A 222 21.10 -1.83 -26.06
N TYR A 223 21.14 -3.11 -26.42
CA TYR A 223 21.99 -4.09 -25.75
C TYR A 223 23.48 -3.73 -25.80
N LYS A 224 23.99 -3.29 -26.97
CA LYS A 224 25.39 -2.85 -27.10
C LYS A 224 25.68 -1.64 -26.22
N LYS A 225 24.80 -0.63 -26.25
CA LYS A 225 24.92 0.58 -25.43
C LYS A 225 24.88 0.28 -23.93
N LEU A 226 24.07 -0.69 -23.50
CA LEU A 226 24.05 -1.18 -22.11
C LEU A 226 25.40 -1.77 -21.68
N LEU A 227 26.08 -2.51 -22.56
CA LEU A 227 27.41 -3.03 -22.28
C LEU A 227 28.45 -1.90 -22.19
N GLU A 228 28.39 -0.93 -23.10
CA GLU A 228 29.28 0.24 -23.11
C GLU A 228 29.13 1.10 -21.84
N ASN A 229 27.90 1.19 -21.32
CA ASN A 229 27.53 1.95 -20.13
C ASN A 229 27.42 1.09 -18.86
N LYS A 230 28.01 -0.12 -18.84
CA LYS A 230 27.98 -1.01 -17.67
C LYS A 230 28.48 -0.33 -16.38
N SER A 231 29.46 0.57 -16.47
CA SER A 231 29.97 1.34 -15.32
C SER A 231 28.93 2.29 -14.72
N ILE A 232 28.06 2.88 -15.55
CA ILE A 232 26.95 3.75 -15.11
C ILE A 232 25.89 2.92 -14.38
N ILE A 233 25.55 1.75 -14.95
CA ILE A 233 24.62 0.80 -14.31
C ILE A 233 25.18 0.37 -12.94
N ASP A 234 26.46 -0.01 -12.86
CA ASP A 234 27.10 -0.41 -11.60
C ASP A 234 26.98 0.69 -10.53
N ARG A 235 27.28 1.95 -10.89
CA ARG A 235 27.21 3.09 -9.97
C ARG A 235 25.77 3.37 -9.52
N ILE A 236 24.79 3.33 -10.41
CA ILE A 236 23.38 3.54 -10.02
C ILE A 236 22.90 2.42 -9.09
N LEU A 237 23.26 1.17 -9.38
CA LEU A 237 22.89 0.03 -8.54
C LEU A 237 23.60 0.03 -7.17
N GLN A 238 24.84 0.52 -7.10
CA GLN A 238 25.54 0.75 -5.83
C GLN A 238 24.73 1.70 -4.92
N HIS A 239 24.20 2.79 -5.47
CA HIS A 239 23.37 3.72 -4.71
C HIS A 239 22.00 3.15 -4.39
N LEU A 240 21.43 2.36 -5.30
CA LEU A 240 20.20 1.62 -5.08
C LEU A 240 20.32 0.65 -3.89
N ALA A 241 21.48 0.01 -3.70
CA ALA A 241 21.76 -0.92 -2.60
C ALA A 241 21.66 -0.30 -1.20
N LYS A 242 21.67 1.03 -1.09
CA LYS A 242 21.40 1.74 0.17
C LYS A 242 19.95 1.57 0.65
N LYS A 243 19.04 1.10 -0.22
CA LYS A 243 17.63 0.85 0.12
C LYS A 243 17.46 -0.55 0.71
N GLU A 244 16.74 -0.62 1.83
CA GLU A 244 16.46 -1.87 2.51
C GLU A 244 15.55 -2.78 1.65
N ASN A 245 15.86 -4.09 1.61
CA ASN A 245 15.10 -5.11 0.88
C ASN A 245 14.88 -4.80 -0.61
N ILE A 246 15.82 -4.07 -1.23
CA ILE A 246 15.72 -3.69 -2.62
C ILE A 246 15.66 -4.92 -3.55
N THR A 247 14.74 -4.87 -4.51
CA THR A 247 14.61 -5.84 -5.61
C THR A 247 14.65 -5.15 -6.97
N ILE A 248 15.42 -5.68 -7.90
CA ILE A 248 15.36 -5.34 -9.33
C ILE A 248 14.54 -6.40 -10.04
N ILE A 249 13.63 -5.97 -10.92
CA ILE A 249 12.79 -6.83 -11.74
C ILE A 249 13.05 -6.51 -13.21
N LEU A 250 13.65 -7.45 -13.94
CA LEU A 250 13.79 -7.34 -15.39
C LEU A 250 12.49 -7.83 -16.03
N GLU A 251 11.76 -6.92 -16.66
CA GLU A 251 10.41 -7.14 -17.16
C GLU A 251 10.40 -7.20 -18.69
N ASN A 252 9.50 -8.01 -19.25
CA ASN A 252 9.35 -8.21 -20.70
C ASN A 252 10.60 -8.80 -21.40
N LEU A 253 11.33 -9.73 -20.79
CA LEU A 253 12.45 -10.38 -21.49
C LEU A 253 11.96 -11.12 -22.75
N TYR A 254 12.33 -10.61 -23.93
CA TYR A 254 11.93 -11.12 -25.25
C TYR A 254 13.00 -12.00 -25.93
N HIS A 255 12.56 -12.81 -26.91
CA HIS A 255 13.37 -13.82 -27.61
C HIS A 255 14.28 -13.30 -28.75
N HIS A 256 14.20 -12.05 -29.19
CA HIS A 256 14.94 -11.65 -30.39
C HIS A 256 16.46 -11.67 -30.12
N GLN A 257 17.17 -12.57 -30.81
CA GLN A 257 18.64 -12.68 -30.87
C GLN A 257 19.37 -13.46 -29.78
N ASN A 258 18.67 -14.26 -28.96
CA ASN A 258 19.33 -15.19 -28.04
C ASN A 258 20.22 -14.52 -26.96
N LYS A 259 20.00 -13.24 -26.69
CA LYS A 259 20.79 -12.45 -25.73
C LYS A 259 20.15 -12.31 -24.35
N ILE A 260 19.00 -12.96 -24.08
CA ILE A 260 18.39 -12.96 -22.73
C ILE A 260 19.42 -13.35 -21.66
N LYS A 261 20.22 -14.40 -21.91
CA LYS A 261 21.28 -14.84 -21.00
C LYS A 261 22.29 -13.72 -20.74
N SER A 262 22.86 -13.17 -21.80
CA SER A 262 23.87 -12.10 -21.68
C SER A 262 23.30 -10.82 -21.07
N TYR A 263 22.03 -10.50 -21.34
CA TYR A 263 21.35 -9.37 -20.70
C TYR A 263 21.19 -9.59 -19.19
N VAL A 264 20.71 -10.77 -18.78
CA VAL A 264 20.57 -11.13 -17.36
C VAL A 264 21.94 -11.19 -16.68
N GLU A 265 22.99 -11.63 -17.38
CA GLU A 265 24.36 -11.67 -16.86
C GLU A 265 24.84 -10.28 -16.40
N ILE A 266 24.62 -9.22 -17.22
CA ILE A 266 24.99 -7.83 -16.87
C ILE A 266 24.45 -7.44 -15.49
N PHE A 267 23.15 -7.66 -15.26
CA PHE A 267 22.50 -7.28 -14.00
C PHE A 267 22.85 -8.27 -12.87
N SER A 268 22.98 -9.56 -13.16
CA SER A 268 23.26 -10.58 -12.14
C SER A 268 24.64 -10.38 -11.49
N GLU A 269 25.65 -9.99 -12.27
CA GLU A 269 27.00 -9.70 -11.75
C GLU A 269 26.98 -8.52 -10.77
N ILE A 270 26.33 -7.42 -11.17
CA ILE A 270 26.27 -6.19 -10.37
C ILE A 270 25.39 -6.38 -9.13
N THR A 271 24.24 -7.05 -9.27
CA THR A 271 23.32 -7.28 -8.15
C THR A 271 23.91 -8.21 -7.10
N LYS A 272 24.67 -9.25 -7.50
CA LYS A 272 25.44 -10.09 -6.57
C LYS A 272 26.46 -9.27 -5.78
N LYS A 273 27.22 -8.41 -6.46
CA LYS A 273 28.23 -7.53 -5.84
C LYS A 273 27.63 -6.65 -4.72
N TYR A 274 26.40 -6.18 -4.90
CA TYR A 274 25.73 -5.27 -3.95
C TYR A 274 24.61 -5.91 -3.12
N ASN A 275 24.49 -7.24 -3.12
CA ASN A 275 23.44 -8.00 -2.42
C ASN A 275 22.01 -7.50 -2.72
N ILE A 276 21.75 -7.13 -3.97
CA ILE A 276 20.44 -6.72 -4.46
C ILE A 276 19.69 -7.95 -4.94
N LYS A 277 18.41 -8.09 -4.59
CA LYS A 277 17.59 -9.20 -5.10
C LYS A 277 17.27 -8.98 -6.57
N LEU A 278 17.51 -9.99 -7.41
CA LEU A 278 17.16 -9.95 -8.83
C LEU A 278 15.97 -10.88 -9.13
N LYS A 279 15.03 -10.39 -9.92
CA LYS A 279 13.91 -11.14 -10.49
C LYS A 279 13.83 -10.92 -12.00
N CYS A 280 13.38 -11.92 -12.72
CA CYS A 280 13.21 -11.90 -14.17
C CYS A 280 11.79 -12.34 -14.55
N ASN A 281 11.12 -11.55 -15.39
CA ASN A 281 9.80 -11.85 -15.91
C ASN A 281 9.90 -12.05 -17.42
N VAL A 282 9.76 -13.31 -17.83
CA VAL A 282 9.88 -13.74 -19.22
C VAL A 282 8.50 -13.69 -19.86
N LYS A 283 8.31 -12.77 -20.80
CA LYS A 283 7.05 -12.66 -21.54
C LYS A 283 7.23 -13.02 -23.00
N TYR A 284 6.25 -13.79 -23.51
CA TYR A 284 6.11 -14.16 -24.92
C TYR A 284 7.07 -15.24 -25.43
N ASN A 285 6.56 -16.00 -26.40
CA ASN A 285 7.10 -17.15 -27.14
C ASN A 285 8.64 -17.34 -27.11
N CYS A 286 9.19 -17.70 -25.95
CA CYS A 286 10.60 -18.02 -25.74
C CYS A 286 10.96 -19.42 -26.27
N SER A 287 10.34 -19.85 -27.37
CA SER A 287 10.57 -21.15 -27.97
C SER A 287 12.05 -21.40 -28.19
N GLY A 288 12.85 -20.43 -28.64
CA GLY A 288 14.30 -20.65 -28.77
C GLY A 288 15.12 -20.51 -27.48
N LEU A 289 14.58 -20.02 -26.35
CA LEU A 289 15.22 -20.22 -25.03
C LEU A 289 15.06 -21.70 -24.63
N PHE A 290 13.87 -22.27 -24.83
CA PHE A 290 13.50 -23.61 -24.37
C PHE A 290 13.82 -24.74 -25.35
N ASN A 291 13.99 -24.45 -26.63
CA ASN A 291 14.33 -25.43 -27.68
C ASN A 291 15.84 -25.59 -27.87
N ARG A 292 16.66 -24.99 -27.01
CA ARG A 292 18.12 -25.11 -27.05
C ARG A 292 18.59 -26.30 -26.24
N SER A 293 19.59 -26.99 -26.77
CA SER A 293 20.50 -27.84 -26.01
C SER A 293 21.87 -27.16 -25.96
N CYS A 294 22.50 -27.23 -24.79
CA CYS A 294 23.90 -26.88 -24.62
C CYS A 294 24.76 -27.84 -25.46
N LYS A 295 25.43 -27.35 -26.50
CA LYS A 295 26.30 -28.21 -27.35
C LYS A 295 27.45 -28.86 -26.58
N ASN A 296 27.92 -28.19 -25.52
CA ASN A 296 29.14 -28.56 -24.80
C ASN A 296 28.87 -29.24 -23.46
N CYS A 297 27.61 -29.50 -23.11
CA CYS A 297 27.27 -30.12 -21.85
C CYS A 297 26.07 -31.05 -22.00
N LEU A 298 26.20 -32.24 -21.42
CA LEU A 298 25.14 -33.27 -21.41
C LEU A 298 23.96 -32.84 -20.53
N ASP A 299 24.18 -31.90 -19.61
CA ASP A 299 23.14 -31.40 -18.70
C ASP A 299 22.26 -30.35 -19.39
N LYS A 300 20.98 -30.70 -19.62
CA LYS A 300 19.97 -29.81 -20.18
C LYS A 300 19.82 -28.51 -19.38
N ILE A 301 20.09 -28.56 -18.07
CA ILE A 301 19.91 -27.45 -17.13
C ILE A 301 20.83 -26.26 -17.44
N CYS A 302 22.06 -26.51 -17.92
CA CYS A 302 23.05 -25.47 -18.18
C CYS A 302 22.56 -24.42 -19.20
N THR A 303 21.64 -24.81 -20.08
CA THR A 303 21.00 -23.90 -21.05
C THR A 303 20.29 -22.73 -20.36
N PHE A 304 19.82 -22.93 -19.13
CA PHE A 304 19.08 -21.93 -18.36
C PHE A 304 19.95 -21.18 -17.35
N ASP A 305 21.24 -21.49 -17.21
CA ASP A 305 22.11 -20.75 -16.29
C ASP A 305 22.56 -19.42 -16.88
N PRO A 306 22.51 -18.29 -16.13
CA PRO A 306 22.06 -18.16 -14.73
C PRO A 306 20.57 -17.82 -14.57
N ILE A 307 19.82 -17.69 -15.68
CA ILE A 307 18.41 -17.27 -15.75
C ILE A 307 17.50 -18.09 -14.80
N LYS A 308 17.74 -19.40 -14.66
CA LYS A 308 16.89 -20.32 -13.89
C LYS A 308 16.66 -19.88 -12.44
N GLU A 309 17.68 -19.24 -11.85
CA GLU A 309 17.66 -18.74 -10.48
C GLU A 309 16.90 -17.43 -10.35
N TYR A 310 16.69 -16.69 -11.43
CA TYR A 310 16.10 -15.35 -11.38
C TYR A 310 14.66 -15.29 -11.89
N VAL A 311 14.23 -16.25 -12.72
CA VAL A 311 12.88 -16.20 -13.29
C VAL A 311 11.82 -16.41 -12.22
N THR A 312 10.94 -15.43 -12.11
CA THR A 312 9.79 -15.42 -11.20
C THR A 312 8.45 -15.41 -11.92
N SER A 313 8.42 -15.04 -13.20
CA SER A 313 7.18 -15.04 -13.99
C SER A 313 7.44 -15.54 -15.40
N ILE A 314 6.54 -16.38 -15.90
CA ILE A 314 6.55 -16.89 -17.28
C ILE A 314 5.18 -16.66 -17.90
N LYS A 315 5.17 -16.01 -19.07
CA LYS A 315 4.00 -15.97 -19.96
C LYS A 315 4.29 -16.71 -21.25
N PHE A 316 3.52 -17.76 -21.51
CA PHE A 316 3.61 -18.59 -22.70
C PHE A 316 2.35 -18.49 -23.56
N GLU A 317 2.56 -18.31 -24.86
CA GLU A 317 1.53 -18.20 -25.87
C GLU A 317 2.04 -18.93 -27.12
N ASN A 318 1.54 -20.14 -27.38
CA ASN A 318 1.82 -20.86 -28.63
C ASN A 318 0.81 -22.00 -28.85
N GLY A 319 0.54 -22.30 -30.12
CA GLY A 319 -0.35 -23.38 -30.56
C GLY A 319 0.34 -24.72 -30.82
N ASN A 320 1.68 -24.77 -30.86
CA ASN A 320 2.40 -26.01 -31.16
C ASN A 320 2.64 -26.86 -29.89
N PHE A 321 2.02 -28.04 -29.83
CA PHE A 321 2.11 -28.96 -28.70
C PHE A 321 3.50 -29.58 -28.49
N ALA A 322 4.27 -29.80 -29.56
CA ALA A 322 5.64 -30.30 -29.44
C ALA A 322 6.53 -29.31 -28.67
N ASN A 323 6.34 -28.01 -28.95
CA ASN A 323 7.02 -26.96 -28.18
C ASN A 323 6.49 -26.89 -26.74
N LEU A 324 5.18 -27.01 -26.54
CA LEU A 324 4.58 -26.98 -25.20
C LEU A 324 5.19 -28.05 -24.28
N LEU A 325 5.39 -29.28 -24.77
CA LEU A 325 6.01 -30.36 -24.00
C LEU A 325 7.41 -30.02 -23.53
N ASN A 326 8.28 -29.62 -24.47
CA ASN A 326 9.67 -29.27 -24.17
C ASN A 326 9.71 -28.13 -23.14
N ILE A 327 8.81 -27.17 -23.29
CA ILE A 327 8.70 -26.01 -22.42
C ILE A 327 8.22 -26.41 -21.01
N ILE A 328 7.17 -27.23 -20.89
CA ILE A 328 6.69 -27.76 -19.60
C ILE A 328 7.81 -28.52 -18.88
N ASN A 329 8.53 -29.39 -19.61
CA ASN A 329 9.65 -30.14 -19.06
C ASN A 329 10.78 -29.22 -18.56
N ASN A 330 10.98 -28.08 -19.20
CA ASN A 330 12.00 -27.12 -18.78
C ASN A 330 11.52 -26.22 -17.62
N TRP A 331 10.21 -26.07 -17.41
CA TRP A 331 9.70 -25.19 -16.35
C TRP A 331 10.04 -25.66 -14.94
N GLN A 332 10.23 -26.95 -14.75
CA GLN A 332 10.63 -27.53 -13.46
C GLN A 332 11.96 -26.95 -12.93
N TYR A 333 12.80 -26.39 -13.79
CA TYR A 333 14.09 -25.83 -13.40
C TYR A 333 14.01 -24.43 -12.79
N PHE A 334 12.87 -23.73 -12.90
CA PHE A 334 12.69 -22.39 -12.34
C PHE A 334 12.18 -22.47 -10.90
N ILE A 335 13.07 -22.79 -9.97
CA ILE A 335 12.77 -22.93 -8.53
C ILE A 335 12.14 -21.67 -7.91
N ASN A 336 12.33 -20.52 -8.53
CA ASN A 336 11.83 -19.22 -8.08
C ASN A 336 10.55 -18.77 -8.79
N LEU A 337 9.94 -19.60 -9.63
CA LEU A 337 8.72 -19.27 -10.36
C LEU A 337 7.56 -18.97 -9.40
N GLU A 338 7.02 -17.75 -9.46
CA GLU A 338 5.91 -17.25 -8.64
C GLU A 338 4.60 -17.13 -9.44
N THR A 339 4.69 -16.85 -10.75
CA THR A 339 3.54 -16.63 -11.65
C THR A 339 3.70 -17.37 -12.98
N LEU A 340 2.63 -18.03 -13.44
CA LEU A 340 2.56 -18.71 -14.73
C LEU A 340 1.31 -18.28 -15.50
N GLU A 341 1.47 -17.77 -16.72
CA GLU A 341 0.38 -17.43 -17.64
C GLU A 341 0.46 -18.28 -18.91
N LEU A 342 -0.57 -19.08 -19.19
CA LEU A 342 -0.65 -19.97 -20.34
C LEU A 342 -1.81 -19.56 -21.25
N SER A 343 -1.52 -19.36 -22.53
CA SER A 343 -2.52 -19.20 -23.58
C SER A 343 -2.37 -20.33 -24.60
N ILE A 344 -3.34 -21.23 -24.65
CA ILE A 344 -3.32 -22.45 -25.47
C ILE A 344 -4.54 -22.44 -26.41
N LEU A 345 -4.38 -23.03 -27.60
CA LEU A 345 -5.46 -23.21 -28.59
C LEU A 345 -6.36 -24.42 -28.25
N ASN A 346 -7.53 -24.48 -28.88
CA ASN A 346 -8.60 -25.44 -28.59
C ASN A 346 -8.38 -26.82 -29.22
N ASN A 347 -7.21 -27.43 -29.06
CA ASN A 347 -7.05 -28.85 -29.42
C ASN A 347 -6.69 -29.65 -28.16
N ASP A 348 -7.13 -30.90 -28.10
CA ASP A 348 -6.93 -31.78 -26.94
C ASP A 348 -5.45 -32.15 -26.76
N ILE A 349 -4.82 -31.52 -25.75
CA ILE A 349 -3.40 -31.69 -25.40
C ILE A 349 -3.12 -33.15 -25.03
N LYS A 350 -4.02 -33.76 -24.24
CA LYS A 350 -3.83 -35.10 -23.71
C LYS A 350 -3.89 -36.11 -24.84
N LYS A 351 -4.91 -36.00 -25.70
CA LYS A 351 -5.04 -36.84 -26.89
C LYS A 351 -3.81 -36.74 -27.80
N TRP A 352 -3.30 -35.52 -28.00
CA TRP A 352 -2.08 -35.34 -28.80
C TRP A 352 -0.87 -36.07 -28.19
N PHE A 353 -0.69 -36.03 -26.86
CA PHE A 353 0.39 -36.79 -26.22
C PHE A 353 0.20 -38.31 -26.32
N GLU A 354 -1.02 -38.81 -26.18
CA GLU A 354 -1.36 -40.22 -26.34
C GLU A 354 -1.09 -40.70 -27.77
N GLU A 355 -1.54 -39.95 -28.79
CA GLU A 355 -1.31 -40.27 -30.20
C GLU A 355 0.18 -40.28 -30.59
N ASN A 356 1.02 -39.54 -29.86
CA ASN A 356 2.47 -39.49 -30.09
C ASN A 356 3.27 -40.39 -29.12
N ASN A 357 2.61 -41.22 -28.30
CA ASN A 357 3.23 -42.08 -27.28
C ASN A 357 4.15 -41.30 -26.30
N ILE A 358 3.75 -40.10 -25.91
CA ILE A 358 4.54 -39.21 -25.04
C ILE A 358 3.99 -39.29 -23.61
N SER A 359 4.78 -39.82 -22.68
CA SER A 359 4.44 -39.74 -21.24
C SER A 359 4.92 -38.42 -20.64
N ILE A 360 4.04 -37.72 -19.91
CA ILE A 360 4.42 -36.54 -19.12
C ILE A 360 4.39 -36.90 -17.65
N ASP A 361 5.49 -36.62 -16.96
CA ASP A 361 5.52 -36.68 -15.52
C ASP A 361 4.63 -35.58 -14.93
N SER A 362 3.50 -35.98 -14.32
CA SER A 362 2.58 -35.06 -13.66
C SER A 362 3.19 -34.32 -12.46
N SER A 363 4.40 -34.68 -12.02
CA SER A 363 5.11 -34.07 -10.89
C SER A 363 5.96 -32.86 -11.25
N LEU A 364 6.18 -32.57 -12.55
CA LEU A 364 7.17 -31.57 -13.01
C LEU A 364 6.98 -30.18 -12.38
N LEU A 365 5.78 -29.61 -12.50
CA LEU A 365 5.47 -28.29 -11.93
C LEU A 365 5.11 -28.36 -10.43
N LYS A 366 4.86 -29.55 -9.87
CA LYS A 366 4.57 -29.72 -8.44
C LYS A 366 5.77 -29.33 -7.56
N ASN A 367 6.97 -29.39 -8.13
CA ASN A 367 8.21 -28.96 -7.48
C ASN A 367 8.41 -27.44 -7.46
N CYS A 368 7.63 -26.66 -8.23
CA CYS A 368 7.68 -25.20 -8.22
C CYS A 368 6.99 -24.62 -6.99
N THR A 369 7.57 -24.81 -5.80
CA THR A 369 6.94 -24.49 -4.50
C THR A 369 6.68 -22.99 -4.27
N LYS A 370 7.26 -22.11 -5.09
CA LYS A 370 7.01 -20.67 -5.04
C LYS A 370 5.85 -20.22 -5.94
N LEU A 371 5.32 -21.10 -6.78
CA LEU A 371 4.25 -20.76 -7.73
C LEU A 371 2.95 -20.52 -6.96
N GLN A 372 2.46 -19.28 -7.04
CA GLN A 372 1.29 -18.81 -6.28
C GLN A 372 0.15 -18.31 -7.19
N LYS A 373 0.47 -17.85 -8.41
CA LYS A 373 -0.51 -17.33 -9.36
C LYS A 373 -0.45 -18.08 -10.69
N VAL A 374 -1.60 -18.57 -11.13
CA VAL A 374 -1.75 -19.24 -12.42
C VAL A 374 -2.87 -18.57 -13.21
N LYS A 375 -2.61 -18.33 -14.49
CA LYS A 375 -3.58 -17.80 -15.45
C LYS A 375 -3.68 -18.73 -16.65
N LEU A 376 -4.86 -19.24 -16.93
CA LEU A 376 -5.14 -20.15 -18.03
C LEU A 376 -6.14 -19.50 -18.99
N ASN A 377 -5.71 -19.32 -20.24
CA ASN A 377 -6.55 -18.84 -21.33
C ASN A 377 -6.64 -19.93 -22.40
N LEU A 378 -7.80 -20.56 -22.50
CA LEU A 378 -8.01 -21.71 -23.39
C LEU A 378 -8.64 -21.33 -24.73
N ARG A 379 -8.69 -20.02 -25.05
CA ARG A 379 -9.09 -19.45 -26.35
C ARG A 379 -10.39 -20.00 -26.98
N SER A 380 -11.27 -20.56 -26.18
CA SER A 380 -12.59 -21.00 -26.61
C SER A 380 -13.55 -19.84 -26.82
N SER A 381 -14.57 -20.08 -27.65
CA SER A 381 -15.75 -19.21 -27.65
C SER A 381 -16.52 -19.40 -26.33
N LEU A 382 -17.02 -18.30 -25.77
CA LEU A 382 -17.92 -18.30 -24.60
C LEU A 382 -19.22 -19.04 -24.87
N HIS A 383 -19.68 -19.00 -26.14
CA HIS A 383 -20.91 -19.64 -26.60
C HIS A 383 -20.62 -20.82 -27.52
N GLU A 384 -19.48 -21.50 -27.30
CA GLU A 384 -19.23 -22.76 -27.99
C GLU A 384 -20.38 -23.72 -27.69
N LYS A 385 -21.05 -24.20 -28.73
CA LYS A 385 -22.18 -25.16 -28.61
C LYS A 385 -21.75 -26.57 -28.97
N ASN A 386 -20.59 -26.71 -29.62
CA ASN A 386 -20.07 -28.01 -29.99
C ASN A 386 -19.55 -28.71 -28.73
N ILE A 387 -20.31 -29.72 -28.28
CA ILE A 387 -20.01 -30.54 -27.09
C ILE A 387 -18.59 -31.13 -27.16
N ILE A 388 -18.12 -31.52 -28.36
CA ILE A 388 -16.77 -32.08 -28.53
C ILE A 388 -15.72 -31.03 -28.16
N LYS A 389 -15.83 -29.82 -28.72
CA LYS A 389 -14.90 -28.73 -28.43
C LYS A 389 -14.92 -28.29 -26.96
N ILE A 390 -16.11 -28.24 -26.34
CA ILE A 390 -16.24 -27.95 -24.90
C ILE A 390 -15.46 -29.00 -24.10
N LYS A 391 -15.64 -30.28 -24.44
CA LYS A 391 -14.94 -31.39 -23.78
C LYS A 391 -13.41 -31.31 -23.97
N GLU A 392 -12.93 -30.94 -25.16
CA GLU A 392 -11.49 -30.73 -25.41
C GLU A 392 -10.92 -29.60 -24.53
N VAL A 393 -11.66 -28.50 -24.39
CA VAL A 393 -11.28 -27.38 -23.51
C VAL A 393 -11.26 -27.81 -22.05
N HIS A 394 -12.26 -28.58 -21.60
CA HIS A 394 -12.30 -29.13 -20.24
C HIS A 394 -11.15 -30.11 -19.98
N ASN A 395 -10.85 -31.00 -20.93
CA ASN A 395 -9.71 -31.91 -20.86
C ASN A 395 -8.40 -31.14 -20.70
N ASN A 396 -8.21 -30.07 -21.47
CA ASN A 396 -7.05 -29.19 -21.37
C ASN A 396 -6.96 -28.51 -20.01
N LEU A 397 -8.08 -28.00 -19.49
CA LEU A 397 -8.14 -27.37 -18.17
C LEU A 397 -7.74 -28.34 -17.06
N VAL A 398 -8.30 -29.56 -17.08
CA VAL A 398 -8.00 -30.61 -16.10
C VAL A 398 -6.54 -31.04 -16.21
N PHE A 399 -6.05 -31.26 -17.43
CA PHE A 399 -4.65 -31.62 -17.68
C PHE A 399 -3.70 -30.56 -17.11
N LEU A 400 -3.87 -29.29 -17.48
CA LEU A 400 -3.02 -28.21 -16.99
C LEU A 400 -3.15 -28.05 -15.47
N GLY A 401 -4.36 -28.16 -14.92
CA GLY A 401 -4.60 -28.12 -13.49
C GLY A 401 -3.86 -29.23 -12.74
N SER A 402 -3.77 -30.43 -13.31
CA SER A 402 -3.09 -31.59 -12.70
C SER A 402 -1.58 -31.42 -12.56
N LEU A 403 -0.97 -30.56 -13.38
CA LEU A 403 0.45 -30.23 -13.31
C LEU A 403 0.74 -29.23 -12.17
N MET A 404 -0.24 -28.41 -11.79
CA MET A 404 0.00 -27.29 -10.88
C MET A 404 0.29 -27.76 -9.44
N PRO A 405 1.18 -27.07 -8.71
CA PRO A 405 1.45 -27.35 -7.31
C PRO A 405 0.29 -26.92 -6.42
N ASN A 406 0.19 -27.51 -5.24
CA ASN A 406 -0.80 -27.11 -4.23
C ASN A 406 -0.54 -25.70 -3.65
N THR A 407 0.57 -25.05 -3.96
CA THR A 407 0.96 -23.71 -3.48
C THR A 407 0.21 -22.58 -4.17
N VAL A 408 -0.51 -22.86 -5.26
CA VAL A 408 -1.31 -21.89 -6.01
C VAL A 408 -2.44 -21.34 -5.12
N GLN A 409 -2.53 -20.01 -5.06
CA GLN A 409 -3.54 -19.27 -4.29
C GLN A 409 -4.42 -18.38 -5.17
N VAL A 410 -3.95 -18.00 -6.36
CA VAL A 410 -4.67 -17.17 -7.32
C VAL A 410 -4.80 -17.93 -8.63
N LEU A 411 -6.03 -18.20 -9.03
CA LEU A 411 -6.35 -18.82 -10.32
C LEU A 411 -7.16 -17.84 -11.17
N GLU A 412 -6.68 -17.56 -12.38
CA GLU A 412 -7.39 -16.76 -13.39
C GLU A 412 -7.76 -17.65 -14.57
N LEU A 413 -9.04 -17.74 -14.89
CA LEU A 413 -9.57 -18.55 -15.99
C LEU A 413 -10.17 -17.65 -17.06
N ILE A 414 -9.82 -17.90 -18.32
CA ILE A 414 -10.28 -17.09 -19.46
C ILE A 414 -10.74 -17.98 -20.61
N ASN A 415 -11.88 -17.63 -21.22
CA ASN A 415 -12.43 -18.27 -22.42
C ASN A 415 -12.70 -19.77 -22.22
N ILE A 416 -13.56 -20.11 -21.26
CA ILE A 416 -13.91 -21.49 -20.91
C ILE A 416 -15.44 -21.62 -20.82
N PRO A 417 -16.07 -22.40 -21.71
CA PRO A 417 -17.50 -22.62 -21.67
C PRO A 417 -17.89 -23.72 -20.68
N ASP A 418 -19.13 -23.65 -20.19
CA ASP A 418 -19.90 -24.69 -19.52
C ASP A 418 -19.20 -25.41 -18.37
N LEU A 419 -18.56 -24.64 -17.48
CA LEU A 419 -17.95 -25.18 -16.27
C LEU A 419 -19.00 -25.86 -15.37
N ASP A 420 -18.66 -27.04 -14.87
CA ASP A 420 -19.49 -27.83 -13.95
C ASP A 420 -18.73 -28.24 -12.69
N ASN A 421 -19.46 -28.86 -11.76
CA ASN A 421 -18.91 -29.26 -10.46
C ASN A 421 -17.83 -30.34 -10.54
N ASP A 422 -17.85 -31.21 -11.56
CA ASP A 422 -16.82 -32.24 -11.72
C ASP A 422 -15.47 -31.61 -12.00
N ILE A 423 -15.44 -30.64 -12.93
CA ILE A 423 -14.26 -29.83 -13.22
C ILE A 423 -13.82 -29.01 -12.00
N GLY A 424 -14.77 -28.38 -11.29
CA GLY A 424 -14.49 -27.61 -10.08
C GLY A 424 -13.82 -28.45 -8.99
N ASN A 425 -14.34 -29.66 -8.74
CA ASN A 425 -13.79 -30.59 -7.75
C ASN A 425 -12.39 -31.08 -8.13
N LEU A 426 -12.16 -31.41 -9.41
CA LEU A 426 -10.85 -31.80 -9.90
C LEU A 426 -9.82 -30.67 -9.70
N LEU A 427 -10.15 -29.44 -10.11
CA LEU A 427 -9.27 -28.28 -9.93
C LEU A 427 -8.95 -28.02 -8.45
N ASN A 428 -9.95 -28.08 -7.57
CA ASN A 428 -9.72 -27.94 -6.13
C ASN A 428 -8.89 -29.10 -5.56
N SER A 429 -9.01 -30.31 -6.09
CA SER A 429 -8.18 -31.46 -5.67
C SER A 429 -6.70 -31.25 -5.98
N PHE A 430 -6.40 -30.65 -7.14
CA PHE A 430 -5.03 -30.33 -7.55
C PHE A 430 -4.48 -29.10 -6.81
N MET A 431 -5.29 -28.03 -6.70
CA MET A 431 -4.89 -26.73 -6.16
C MET A 431 -5.75 -26.33 -4.94
N LYS A 432 -5.61 -27.08 -3.84
CA LYS A 432 -6.45 -26.93 -2.63
C LYS A 432 -6.38 -25.55 -1.96
N ASN A 433 -5.34 -24.76 -2.22
CA ASN A 433 -5.08 -23.50 -1.52
C ASN A 433 -5.59 -22.26 -2.28
N ILE A 434 -6.39 -22.42 -3.33
CA ILE A 434 -7.00 -21.29 -4.06
C ILE A 434 -7.83 -20.43 -3.11
N LYS A 435 -7.47 -19.15 -3.04
CA LYS A 435 -8.14 -18.11 -2.24
C LYS A 435 -8.77 -17.03 -3.12
N ILE A 436 -8.26 -16.81 -4.32
CA ILE A 436 -8.73 -15.82 -5.27
C ILE A 436 -9.00 -16.52 -6.61
N LEU A 437 -10.22 -16.38 -7.10
CA LEU A 437 -10.63 -16.88 -8.41
C LEU A 437 -11.07 -15.70 -9.28
N ILE A 438 -10.44 -15.54 -10.44
CA ILE A 438 -10.76 -14.50 -11.41
C ILE A 438 -11.25 -15.19 -12.68
N MET A 439 -12.41 -14.77 -13.17
CA MET A 439 -13.06 -15.36 -14.34
C MET A 439 -13.39 -14.28 -15.37
N ASN A 440 -13.16 -14.59 -16.64
CA ASN A 440 -13.40 -13.68 -17.75
C ASN A 440 -13.78 -14.46 -19.00
N ARG A 441 -14.97 -14.21 -19.54
CA ARG A 441 -15.56 -15.00 -20.62
C ARG A 441 -15.68 -16.47 -20.21
N ILE A 442 -16.43 -16.69 -19.12
CA ILE A 442 -16.76 -18.02 -18.61
C ILE A 442 -18.28 -18.22 -18.63
N SER A 443 -18.76 -19.41 -19.00
CA SER A 443 -20.14 -19.85 -18.78
C SER A 443 -20.18 -21.04 -17.83
N PHE A 444 -21.33 -21.24 -17.18
CA PHE A 444 -21.53 -22.27 -16.17
C PHE A 444 -22.66 -23.21 -16.58
N LYS A 445 -22.41 -24.50 -16.43
CA LYS A 445 -23.44 -25.54 -16.42
C LYS A 445 -23.96 -25.78 -15.00
N SER A 446 -23.10 -25.65 -13.99
CA SER A 446 -23.44 -25.73 -12.56
C SER A 446 -23.36 -24.35 -11.90
N PHE A 447 -24.51 -23.81 -11.45
CA PHE A 447 -24.55 -22.49 -10.79
C PHE A 447 -23.97 -22.49 -9.37
N ASP A 448 -23.70 -23.65 -8.79
CA ASP A 448 -23.03 -23.84 -7.50
C ASP A 448 -21.53 -24.13 -7.63
N PHE A 449 -20.94 -23.94 -8.82
CA PHE A 449 -19.54 -24.21 -9.14
C PHE A 449 -18.52 -23.69 -8.11
N LEU A 450 -18.77 -22.54 -7.49
CA LEU A 450 -17.86 -21.94 -6.52
C LEU A 450 -17.76 -22.74 -5.21
N ASN A 451 -18.77 -23.53 -4.86
CA ASN A 451 -18.81 -24.33 -3.64
C ASN A 451 -17.72 -25.42 -3.63
N ASN A 452 -17.17 -25.77 -4.80
CA ASN A 452 -16.07 -26.73 -4.91
C ASN A 452 -14.74 -26.21 -4.30
N PHE A 453 -14.55 -24.89 -4.16
CA PHE A 453 -13.30 -24.28 -3.67
C PHE A 453 -13.38 -23.92 -2.19
N LYS A 454 -12.96 -24.83 -1.31
CA LYS A 454 -13.11 -24.71 0.15
C LYS A 454 -12.41 -23.49 0.77
N ASN A 455 -11.31 -23.03 0.18
CA ASN A 455 -10.50 -21.93 0.69
C ASN A 455 -10.77 -20.58 0.01
N LEU A 456 -11.74 -20.53 -0.90
CA LEU A 456 -12.04 -19.35 -1.71
C LEU A 456 -12.56 -18.19 -0.85
N LYS A 457 -11.89 -17.04 -0.93
CA LYS A 457 -12.22 -15.81 -0.18
C LYS A 457 -12.56 -14.63 -1.07
N CYS A 458 -12.08 -14.62 -2.32
CA CYS A 458 -12.32 -13.56 -3.28
C CYS A 458 -12.72 -14.17 -4.61
N TYR A 459 -13.80 -13.67 -5.19
CA TYR A 459 -14.24 -14.04 -6.52
C TYR A 459 -14.47 -12.78 -7.35
N VAL A 460 -13.90 -12.74 -8.56
CA VAL A 460 -14.08 -11.66 -9.51
C VAL A 460 -14.55 -12.25 -10.83
N SER A 461 -15.78 -11.94 -11.22
CA SER A 461 -16.32 -12.23 -12.55
C SER A 461 -16.25 -10.97 -13.40
N ASN A 462 -15.77 -11.07 -14.64
CA ASN A 462 -15.93 -10.02 -15.65
C ASN A 462 -17.16 -10.25 -16.56
N ASP A 463 -18.00 -11.22 -16.19
CA ASP A 463 -19.26 -11.61 -16.83
C ASP A 463 -20.43 -11.48 -15.86
N ASN A 464 -21.66 -11.33 -16.36
CA ASN A 464 -22.84 -10.99 -15.54
C ASN A 464 -23.66 -12.21 -15.09
N TRP A 465 -23.03 -13.38 -14.96
CA TRP A 465 -23.71 -14.58 -14.50
C TRP A 465 -24.08 -14.46 -13.01
N ILE A 466 -25.33 -14.79 -12.68
CA ILE A 466 -25.72 -15.08 -11.30
C ILE A 466 -25.20 -16.46 -10.97
N ILE A 467 -24.33 -16.53 -9.98
CA ILE A 467 -23.75 -17.78 -9.48
C ILE A 467 -23.98 -17.84 -7.98
N GLU A 468 -24.20 -19.04 -7.45
CA GLU A 468 -24.27 -19.23 -6.01
C GLU A 468 -22.90 -18.93 -5.40
N VAL A 469 -22.89 -18.00 -4.46
CA VAL A 469 -21.67 -17.57 -3.79
C VAL A 469 -21.60 -18.27 -2.43
N PRO A 470 -20.56 -19.07 -2.12
CA PRO A 470 -20.38 -19.68 -0.80
C PRO A 470 -20.13 -18.63 0.31
N ASN A 471 -20.37 -18.99 1.57
CA ASN A 471 -20.18 -18.10 2.72
C ASN A 471 -18.71 -17.75 3.00
N THR A 472 -17.78 -18.48 2.40
CA THR A 472 -16.34 -18.25 2.52
C THR A 472 -15.88 -17.01 1.75
N ILE A 473 -16.63 -16.58 0.72
CA ILE A 473 -16.29 -15.41 -0.09
C ILE A 473 -16.58 -14.13 0.71
N GLN A 474 -15.52 -13.36 0.92
CA GLN A 474 -15.52 -12.11 1.67
C GLN A 474 -15.62 -10.88 0.76
N LEU A 475 -15.09 -11.02 -0.47
CA LEU A 475 -15.10 -9.99 -1.50
C LEU A 475 -15.59 -10.59 -2.82
N LEU A 476 -16.62 -9.99 -3.39
CA LEU A 476 -17.22 -10.37 -4.67
C LEU A 476 -17.14 -9.19 -5.64
N GLY A 477 -16.46 -9.35 -6.76
CA GLY A 477 -16.45 -8.40 -7.87
C GLY A 477 -17.26 -8.91 -9.06
N ILE A 478 -18.18 -8.10 -9.57
CA ILE A 478 -18.94 -8.40 -10.80
C ILE A 478 -18.70 -7.24 -11.77
N GLY A 479 -17.98 -7.50 -12.85
CA GLY A 479 -17.71 -6.55 -13.90
C GLY A 479 -18.64 -6.74 -15.09
N HIS A 480 -19.01 -5.63 -15.74
CA HIS A 480 -19.74 -5.64 -17.01
C HIS A 480 -18.75 -5.27 -18.13
N LYS A 481 -18.44 -6.21 -19.02
CA LYS A 481 -18.10 -5.81 -20.39
C LYS A 481 -19.42 -5.67 -21.13
N ASN A 482 -19.78 -4.43 -21.47
CA ASN A 482 -20.99 -4.03 -22.21
C ASN A 482 -21.16 -4.67 -23.61
N ASN A 483 -20.45 -5.75 -23.91
CA ASN A 483 -20.52 -6.41 -25.19
C ASN A 483 -21.74 -7.32 -25.17
N GLU A 484 -22.73 -6.90 -25.95
CA GLU A 484 -23.84 -7.71 -26.44
C GLU A 484 -25.04 -7.80 -25.50
N ARG A 485 -25.80 -6.70 -25.41
CA ARG A 485 -27.27 -6.71 -25.18
C ARG A 485 -28.05 -7.58 -26.19
N LYS A 486 -27.39 -8.38 -27.03
CA LYS A 486 -28.00 -9.28 -28.00
C LYS A 486 -28.57 -10.55 -27.37
N TYR A 487 -28.35 -10.81 -26.09
CA TYR A 487 -28.77 -12.07 -25.46
C TYR A 487 -29.82 -11.86 -24.36
N ASN A 488 -31.04 -12.33 -24.64
CA ASN A 488 -32.23 -12.18 -23.78
C ASN A 488 -32.16 -12.90 -22.41
N HIS A 489 -31.08 -13.64 -22.12
CA HIS A 489 -30.96 -14.46 -20.91
C HIS A 489 -29.98 -13.92 -19.87
N MET A 490 -29.32 -12.79 -20.12
CA MET A 490 -28.44 -12.20 -19.10
C MET A 490 -29.28 -11.49 -18.03
N PRO A 491 -29.01 -11.73 -16.74
CA PRO A 491 -29.73 -11.10 -15.64
C PRO A 491 -29.70 -9.58 -15.73
N THR A 492 -30.80 -8.94 -15.31
CA THR A 492 -30.78 -7.48 -15.20
C THR A 492 -29.87 -7.03 -14.05
N ASN A 493 -29.30 -5.83 -14.16
CA ASN A 493 -28.49 -5.23 -13.09
C ASN A 493 -29.23 -5.19 -11.74
N ASN A 494 -30.56 -5.03 -11.77
CA ASN A 494 -31.40 -5.05 -10.58
C ASN A 494 -31.47 -6.44 -9.95
N GLU A 495 -31.55 -7.52 -10.74
CA GLU A 495 -31.50 -8.89 -10.22
C GLU A 495 -30.17 -9.18 -9.53
N ILE A 496 -29.05 -8.81 -10.15
CA ILE A 496 -27.70 -8.98 -9.58
C ILE A 496 -27.60 -8.28 -8.22
N ILE A 497 -28.02 -7.01 -8.15
CA ILE A 497 -28.02 -6.25 -6.90
C ILE A 497 -28.95 -6.92 -5.88
N ASN A 498 -30.17 -7.29 -6.27
CA ASN A 498 -31.17 -7.86 -5.36
C ASN A 498 -30.71 -9.19 -4.76
N ILE A 499 -29.97 -10.00 -5.50
CA ILE A 499 -29.45 -11.29 -5.01
C ILE A 499 -28.26 -11.06 -4.09
N TYR A 500 -27.23 -10.35 -4.55
CA TYR A 500 -26.00 -10.23 -3.77
C TYR A 500 -26.14 -9.27 -2.57
N SER A 501 -27.00 -8.25 -2.63
CA SER A 501 -27.27 -7.36 -1.47
C SER A 501 -28.04 -8.02 -0.32
N LYS A 502 -28.64 -9.20 -0.53
CA LYS A 502 -29.17 -10.03 0.56
C LYS A 502 -28.06 -10.65 1.40
N LYS A 503 -26.93 -10.98 0.76
CA LYS A 503 -25.78 -11.63 1.38
C LYS A 503 -24.71 -10.64 1.88
N TYR A 504 -24.54 -9.54 1.16
CA TYR A 504 -23.55 -8.53 1.46
C TYR A 504 -24.24 -7.24 1.89
N SER A 505 -23.88 -6.76 3.07
CA SER A 505 -24.38 -5.52 3.65
C SER A 505 -23.81 -4.28 2.96
N LYS A 506 -22.62 -4.36 2.35
CA LYS A 506 -21.95 -3.22 1.74
C LYS A 506 -21.64 -3.49 0.28
N PHE A 507 -21.82 -2.48 -0.57
CA PHE A 507 -21.38 -2.58 -1.95
C PHE A 507 -21.02 -1.24 -2.58
N LEU A 508 -20.13 -1.32 -3.56
CA LEU A 508 -19.73 -0.26 -4.45
C LEU A 508 -20.33 -0.51 -5.84
N LYS A 509 -20.85 0.55 -6.48
CA LYS A 509 -21.35 0.53 -7.86
C LYS A 509 -20.59 1.55 -8.71
N SER A 510 -20.08 1.15 -9.88
CA SER A 510 -19.50 2.08 -10.84
C SER A 510 -20.53 2.68 -11.79
N LEU A 511 -20.14 3.70 -12.54
CA LEU A 511 -20.94 4.26 -13.63
C LEU A 511 -21.15 3.26 -14.78
N ASN A 512 -20.24 2.32 -14.96
CA ASN A 512 -20.32 1.27 -15.99
C ASN A 512 -20.95 -0.02 -15.43
N ASP A 513 -21.79 0.12 -14.40
CA ASP A 513 -22.48 -0.98 -13.70
C ASP A 513 -21.58 -2.10 -13.16
N GLN A 514 -20.27 -1.89 -12.99
CA GLN A 514 -19.44 -2.82 -12.21
C GLN A 514 -19.80 -2.73 -10.72
N TYR A 515 -19.72 -3.86 -10.01
CA TYR A 515 -20.07 -3.98 -8.60
C TYR A 515 -18.96 -4.62 -7.79
N ILE A 516 -18.81 -4.17 -6.54
CA ILE A 516 -17.98 -4.84 -5.53
C ILE A 516 -18.81 -5.00 -4.27
N PHE A 517 -19.03 -6.23 -3.82
CA PHE A 517 -19.79 -6.56 -2.63
C PHE A 517 -18.88 -7.11 -1.53
N PHE A 518 -19.14 -6.71 -0.29
CA PHE A 518 -18.41 -7.15 0.91
C PHE A 518 -19.23 -6.88 2.18
N ASN A 519 -18.80 -7.43 3.32
CA ASN A 519 -19.48 -7.23 4.60
C ASN A 519 -18.72 -6.37 5.59
N ASP A 520 -17.39 -6.32 5.47
CA ASP A 520 -16.55 -5.60 6.42
C ASP A 520 -15.69 -4.57 5.68
N ILE A 521 -15.86 -3.31 6.07
CA ILE A 521 -15.16 -2.15 5.52
C ILE A 521 -13.65 -2.18 5.82
N LYS A 522 -13.23 -2.96 6.83
CA LYS A 522 -11.82 -3.18 7.16
C LYS A 522 -11.11 -3.95 6.04
N TYR A 523 -11.82 -4.73 5.22
CA TYR A 523 -11.26 -5.36 4.01
C TYR A 523 -11.10 -4.37 2.86
N TRP A 524 -11.75 -3.20 2.92
CA TRP A 524 -11.59 -2.15 1.91
C TRP A 524 -10.27 -1.39 2.13
N ASN A 525 -10.01 -1.00 3.39
CA ASN A 525 -8.72 -0.50 3.84
C ASN A 525 -7.89 -1.67 4.40
N ILE A 526 -7.39 -2.57 3.55
CA ILE A 526 -6.44 -3.61 4.03
C ILE A 526 -5.16 -2.90 4.48
N VAL A 527 -5.15 -2.45 5.73
CA VAL A 527 -3.93 -2.25 6.50
C VAL A 527 -3.44 -3.66 6.77
N ILE A 528 -2.46 -4.09 6.00
CA ILE A 528 -1.71 -5.28 6.34
C ILE A 528 -0.99 -4.95 7.64
N SER A 529 -1.54 -5.38 8.77
CA SER A 529 -0.76 -5.60 9.99
C SER A 529 0.48 -6.42 9.63
N GLU A 530 1.61 -5.76 9.55
CA GLU A 530 2.90 -6.36 9.22
C GLU A 530 3.55 -6.85 10.53
N PRO A 531 4.48 -7.83 10.48
CA PRO A 531 5.37 -8.08 11.61
C PRO A 531 6.02 -6.77 12.04
N CYS A 532 6.07 -6.51 13.34
CA CYS A 532 6.73 -5.30 13.84
C CYS A 532 8.23 -5.32 13.48
N PRO A 533 8.74 -4.33 12.74
CA PRO A 533 10.15 -4.28 12.37
C PRO A 533 11.07 -4.32 13.61
N GLY A 534 12.06 -5.22 13.59
CA GLY A 534 13.04 -5.37 14.68
C GLY A 534 12.48 -5.92 16.00
N SER A 535 11.20 -6.32 16.08
CA SER A 535 10.62 -6.93 17.29
C SER A 535 9.88 -8.22 16.98
N PRO A 536 10.61 -9.37 16.88
CA PRO A 536 10.02 -10.66 16.57
C PRO A 536 8.84 -11.03 17.50
N GLY A 537 7.75 -11.50 16.89
CA GLY A 537 6.52 -11.88 17.60
C GLY A 537 5.59 -10.73 17.99
N PHE A 538 5.97 -9.47 17.71
CA PHE A 538 5.05 -8.34 17.76
C PHE A 538 4.45 -8.07 16.38
N LEU A 539 3.25 -7.50 16.37
CA LEU A 539 2.53 -7.09 15.18
C LEU A 539 2.42 -5.57 15.16
N LEU A 540 2.73 -4.95 14.02
CA LEU A 540 2.56 -3.52 13.81
C LEU A 540 1.07 -3.20 13.66
N ALA A 541 0.55 -2.38 14.58
CA ALA A 541 -0.82 -1.92 14.56
C ALA A 541 -0.95 -0.58 13.80
N PRO A 542 -2.16 -0.19 13.34
CA PRO A 542 -2.36 0.98 12.49
C PRO A 542 -1.97 2.32 13.13
N ASN A 543 -1.95 2.40 14.46
CA ASN A 543 -1.47 3.56 15.21
C ASN A 543 0.06 3.65 15.30
N GLY A 544 0.80 2.75 14.63
CA GLY A 544 2.26 2.74 14.63
C GLY A 544 2.90 2.07 15.86
N LYS A 545 2.10 1.54 16.79
CA LYS A 545 2.60 0.76 17.93
C LYS A 545 2.69 -0.72 17.58
N CYS A 546 3.61 -1.41 18.23
CA CYS A 546 3.79 -2.84 18.14
C CYS A 546 3.09 -3.55 19.30
N ILE A 547 2.29 -4.55 18.98
CA ILE A 547 1.44 -5.27 19.95
C ILE A 547 1.82 -6.75 19.96
N LYS A 548 1.95 -7.31 21.17
CA LYS A 548 2.03 -8.76 21.38
C LYS A 548 1.01 -9.21 22.42
N ILE A 549 0.31 -10.30 22.13
CA ILE A 549 -0.72 -10.87 23.01
C ILE A 549 -0.15 -11.99 23.87
N TYR A 550 -0.57 -12.05 25.13
CA TYR A 550 -0.26 -13.12 26.08
C TYR A 550 -1.56 -13.67 26.68
N HIS A 551 -1.63 -14.99 26.86
CA HIS A 551 -2.76 -15.65 27.51
C HIS A 551 -2.60 -15.64 29.03
N GLY A 552 -3.69 -15.42 29.77
CA GLY A 552 -3.64 -15.24 31.21
C GLY A 552 -3.24 -16.48 32.00
N ARG A 553 -3.45 -17.69 31.44
CA ARG A 553 -2.95 -18.97 31.96
C ARG A 553 -1.42 -19.04 32.20
N HIS A 554 -0.66 -18.07 31.71
CA HIS A 554 0.78 -17.97 31.98
C HIS A 554 1.11 -17.28 33.30
N GLY A 555 0.12 -16.70 33.98
CA GLY A 555 0.27 -15.93 35.22
C GLY A 555 0.70 -14.48 34.96
N TYR A 556 0.09 -13.53 35.67
CA TYR A 556 0.32 -12.09 35.46
C TYR A 556 1.80 -11.71 35.56
N GLN A 557 2.48 -12.13 36.64
CA GLN A 557 3.86 -11.72 36.89
C GLN A 557 4.83 -12.20 35.80
N LYS A 558 4.63 -13.41 35.27
CA LYS A 558 5.45 -13.97 34.20
C LYS A 558 5.25 -13.20 32.89
N VAL A 559 4.02 -12.80 32.61
CA VAL A 559 3.67 -12.00 31.44
C VAL A 559 4.26 -10.59 31.54
N LEU A 560 4.16 -9.95 32.72
CA LEU A 560 4.73 -8.64 32.99
C LEU A 560 6.25 -8.64 32.76
N ASN A 561 6.97 -9.56 33.42
CA ASN A 561 8.41 -9.70 33.28
C ASN A 561 8.81 -9.93 31.81
N SER A 562 8.06 -10.77 31.08
CA SER A 562 8.33 -11.01 29.65
C SER A 562 8.07 -9.79 28.77
N CYS A 563 7.12 -8.92 29.13
CA CYS A 563 6.83 -7.71 28.38
C CYS A 563 7.93 -6.66 28.60
N GLU A 564 8.32 -6.46 29.86
CA GLU A 564 9.38 -5.52 30.27
C GLU A 564 10.75 -5.90 29.70
N GLN A 565 11.11 -7.19 29.71
CA GLN A 565 12.34 -7.69 29.07
C GLN A 565 12.42 -7.33 27.58
N LYS A 566 11.26 -7.18 26.91
CA LYS A 566 11.17 -6.79 25.51
C LYS A 566 11.03 -5.28 25.30
N ARG A 567 11.21 -4.51 26.38
CA ARG A 567 11.03 -3.05 26.48
C ARG A 567 9.63 -2.63 26.06
N GLY A 568 8.63 -3.45 26.38
CA GLY A 568 7.22 -3.12 26.19
C GLY A 568 6.56 -2.74 27.52
N VAL A 569 5.33 -2.24 27.42
CA VAL A 569 4.48 -1.88 28.54
C VAL A 569 3.22 -2.72 28.47
N LEU A 570 2.88 -3.41 29.57
CA LEU A 570 1.74 -4.33 29.61
C LEU A 570 0.43 -3.55 29.77
N SER A 571 -0.57 -3.91 28.97
CA SER A 571 -1.97 -3.46 29.03
C SER A 571 -2.17 -1.94 29.07
N ASN A 572 -1.29 -1.19 28.39
CA ASN A 572 -1.29 0.26 28.36
C ASN A 572 -1.87 0.80 27.04
N PHE A 573 -3.19 0.68 26.88
CA PHE A 573 -3.88 1.13 25.67
C PHE A 573 -5.29 1.63 25.99
N PHE A 574 -5.40 2.87 26.46
CA PHE A 574 -6.62 3.42 27.03
C PHE A 574 -7.47 4.20 26.02
N THR A 575 -6.83 4.72 24.98
CA THR A 575 -7.50 5.56 24.00
C THR A 575 -8.34 4.73 23.03
N ASP A 576 -9.36 5.35 22.44
CA ASP A 576 -10.19 4.69 21.43
C ASP A 576 -9.37 4.23 20.22
N ILE A 577 -8.36 5.02 19.80
CA ILE A 577 -7.51 4.65 18.66
C ILE A 577 -6.61 3.45 18.95
N GLU A 578 -6.11 3.32 20.18
CA GLU A 578 -5.33 2.14 20.57
C GLU A 578 -6.22 0.91 20.75
N THR A 579 -7.45 1.09 21.22
CA THR A 579 -8.47 0.04 21.35
C THR A 579 -8.91 -0.48 19.97
N TYR A 580 -9.16 0.43 19.02
CA TYR A 580 -9.42 0.07 17.64
C TYR A 580 -8.24 -0.70 17.02
N SER A 581 -7.02 -0.20 17.27
CA SER A 581 -5.78 -0.83 16.77
C SER A 581 -5.57 -2.23 17.36
N PHE A 582 -5.88 -2.42 18.64
CA PHE A 582 -5.89 -3.71 19.32
C PHE A 582 -6.90 -4.67 18.70
N ASN A 583 -8.15 -4.24 18.57
CA ASN A 583 -9.25 -5.05 18.08
C ASN A 583 -8.97 -5.56 16.65
N LEU A 584 -8.35 -4.73 15.81
CA LEU A 584 -7.90 -5.15 14.49
C LEU A 584 -6.85 -6.27 14.52
N ILE A 585 -5.90 -6.21 15.46
CA ILE A 585 -4.91 -7.27 15.64
C ILE A 585 -5.57 -8.57 16.10
N ILE A 586 -6.49 -8.49 17.06
CA ILE A 586 -7.24 -9.66 17.58
C ILE A 586 -8.09 -10.29 16.48
N GLU A 587 -8.95 -9.51 15.80
CA GLU A 587 -9.83 -10.01 14.74
C GLU A 587 -9.05 -10.65 13.59
N LYS A 588 -7.84 -10.14 13.29
CA LYS A 588 -7.07 -10.61 12.14
C LYS A 588 -6.17 -11.81 12.43
N HIS A 589 -5.49 -11.82 13.58
CA HIS A 589 -4.47 -12.82 13.89
C HIS A 589 -4.87 -13.81 14.97
N TYR A 590 -5.84 -13.45 15.82
CA TYR A 590 -6.17 -14.21 17.02
C TYR A 590 -7.65 -14.61 17.08
N LYS A 591 -8.22 -15.00 15.92
CA LYS A 591 -9.63 -15.43 15.79
C LYS A 591 -10.06 -16.60 16.68
N LYS A 592 -9.11 -17.34 17.26
CA LYS A 592 -9.34 -18.52 18.10
C LYS A 592 -9.18 -18.24 19.60
N ILE A 593 -8.98 -16.98 20.00
CA ILE A 593 -8.99 -16.60 21.43
C ILE A 593 -10.34 -17.00 22.02
N LYS A 594 -10.28 -17.71 23.16
CA LYS A 594 -11.46 -18.19 23.88
C LYS A 594 -11.77 -17.32 25.09
N GLU A 595 -10.74 -16.65 25.59
CA GLU A 595 -10.80 -15.71 26.68
C GLU A 595 -11.81 -14.60 26.39
N GLN A 596 -12.64 -14.27 27.38
CA GLN A 596 -13.68 -13.26 27.27
C GLN A 596 -13.11 -11.85 27.38
N PHE A 597 -12.10 -11.66 28.23
CA PHE A 597 -11.64 -10.34 28.63
C PHE A 597 -10.21 -10.05 28.17
N VAL A 598 -9.91 -8.78 27.95
CA VAL A 598 -8.54 -8.27 27.88
C VAL A 598 -8.28 -7.33 29.05
N ASP A 599 -7.13 -7.51 29.70
CA ASP A 599 -6.65 -6.59 30.72
C ASP A 599 -6.39 -5.22 30.12
N ARG A 600 -6.85 -4.20 30.83
CA ARG A 600 -6.75 -2.81 30.41
C ARG A 600 -5.81 -1.99 31.26
N GLY A 601 -5.14 -2.57 32.27
CA GLY A 601 -4.10 -1.86 33.03
C GLY A 601 -4.61 -0.74 33.93
N PHE A 602 -5.85 -0.83 34.41
CA PHE A 602 -6.40 0.06 35.43
C PHE A 602 -6.93 -0.74 36.62
N THR A 603 -7.01 -0.10 37.77
CA THR A 603 -7.48 -0.69 39.03
C THR A 603 -8.55 0.20 39.64
N CYS A 604 -9.61 -0.40 40.17
CA CYS A 604 -10.61 0.32 40.96
C CYS A 604 -10.46 -0.09 42.43
N TYR A 605 -10.45 0.89 43.33
CA TYR A 605 -10.27 0.68 44.77
C TYR A 605 -11.61 0.67 45.54
N SER A 606 -12.66 1.21 44.94
CA SER A 606 -14.03 1.14 45.46
C SER A 606 -15.03 1.28 44.31
N LYS A 607 -16.33 1.08 44.59
CA LYS A 607 -17.42 1.34 43.63
C LYS A 607 -17.73 2.82 43.46
N ASN A 608 -17.38 3.64 44.44
CA ASN A 608 -17.77 5.04 44.52
C ASN A 608 -16.66 5.97 43.99
N ASP A 609 -15.42 5.49 43.98
CA ASP A 609 -14.28 6.22 43.45
C ASP A 609 -14.06 5.93 41.97
N LYS A 610 -13.43 6.88 41.27
CA LYS A 610 -12.98 6.66 39.90
C LYS A 610 -11.84 5.63 39.91
N CYS A 611 -11.87 4.71 38.94
CA CYS A 611 -10.77 3.79 38.72
C CYS A 611 -9.55 4.57 38.20
N THR A 612 -8.34 4.13 38.54
CA THR A 612 -7.09 4.81 38.18
C THR A 612 -6.18 3.91 37.36
N LEU A 613 -5.34 4.51 36.52
CA LEU A 613 -4.38 3.78 35.69
C LEU A 613 -3.22 3.23 36.53
N ASN A 614 -2.80 1.99 36.27
CA ASN A 614 -1.75 1.34 37.07
C ASN A 614 -0.36 1.99 36.90
N LEU A 615 -0.11 2.65 35.76
CA LEU A 615 1.16 3.32 35.48
C LEU A 615 1.22 4.74 36.06
N ASP A 616 0.06 5.37 36.23
CA ASP A 616 -0.05 6.71 36.79
C ASP A 616 -1.38 6.82 37.52
N ASN A 617 -1.34 6.54 38.82
CA ASN A 617 -2.52 6.52 39.68
C ASN A 617 -3.22 7.89 39.79
N LYS A 618 -2.65 8.95 39.21
CA LYS A 618 -3.27 10.28 39.12
C LYS A 618 -4.27 10.40 37.96
N ILE A 619 -4.24 9.47 37.01
CA ILE A 619 -5.12 9.49 35.83
C ILE A 619 -6.33 8.61 36.09
N ASN A 620 -7.51 9.22 36.03
CA ASN A 620 -8.79 8.52 36.16
C ASN A 620 -9.23 7.91 34.83
N VAL A 621 -9.87 6.74 34.90
CA VAL A 621 -10.57 6.13 33.77
C VAL A 621 -11.93 6.82 33.60
N GLU A 622 -12.17 7.39 32.43
CA GLU A 622 -13.42 8.10 32.11
C GLU A 622 -14.55 7.16 31.61
N ASN A 623 -14.19 5.97 31.13
CA ASN A 623 -15.18 5.00 30.64
C ASN A 623 -16.11 4.54 31.77
N LYS A 624 -17.37 4.25 31.43
CA LYS A 624 -18.34 3.65 32.37
C LYS A 624 -17.93 2.21 32.68
N VAL A 625 -17.42 1.97 33.89
CA VAL A 625 -17.01 0.64 34.36
C VAL A 625 -18.15 -0.04 35.10
N LYS A 626 -18.48 -1.29 34.73
CA LYS A 626 -19.41 -2.14 35.48
C LYS A 626 -18.65 -3.09 36.39
N PHE A 627 -18.99 -3.12 37.68
CA PHE A 627 -18.33 -3.99 38.66
C PHE A 627 -18.97 -5.39 38.65
N LEU A 628 -18.18 -6.42 38.33
CA LEU A 628 -18.59 -7.83 38.38
C LEU A 628 -18.09 -8.53 39.65
N THR A 629 -17.40 -7.81 40.53
CA THR A 629 -16.92 -8.27 41.84
C THR A 629 -17.21 -7.23 42.92
N ASN A 630 -17.26 -7.68 44.17
CA ASN A 630 -17.27 -6.83 45.37
C ASN A 630 -15.90 -6.78 46.07
N ASN A 631 -14.91 -7.53 45.57
CA ASN A 631 -13.58 -7.58 46.15
C ASN A 631 -12.72 -6.46 45.57
N PHE A 632 -12.22 -5.57 46.42
CA PHE A 632 -11.35 -4.45 46.04
C PHE A 632 -9.95 -4.59 46.66
N PRO A 633 -8.88 -4.17 45.97
CA PRO A 633 -8.87 -3.61 44.62
C PRO A 633 -9.25 -4.63 43.54
N CYS A 634 -9.98 -4.20 42.51
CA CYS A 634 -10.39 -5.04 41.38
C CYS A 634 -9.68 -4.63 40.09
N ARG A 635 -9.50 -5.60 39.18
CA ARG A 635 -8.80 -5.42 37.89
C ARG A 635 -9.75 -4.89 36.82
N GLY A 636 -9.31 -3.84 36.14
CA GLY A 636 -9.98 -3.28 34.98
C GLY A 636 -9.78 -4.08 33.71
N VAL A 637 -10.87 -4.51 33.09
CA VAL A 637 -10.85 -5.30 31.84
C VAL A 637 -11.86 -4.77 30.82
N MET A 638 -11.68 -5.15 29.57
CA MET A 638 -12.64 -4.94 28.49
C MET A 638 -13.10 -6.28 27.94
N ASP A 639 -14.39 -6.46 27.74
CA ASP A 639 -14.96 -7.64 27.07
C ASP A 639 -14.67 -7.59 25.56
N LEU A 640 -14.12 -8.67 25.02
CA LEU A 640 -13.64 -8.71 23.63
C LEU A 640 -14.76 -8.74 22.58
N LYS A 641 -16.01 -9.02 22.98
CA LYS A 641 -17.16 -9.13 22.06
C LYS A 641 -18.00 -7.86 22.06
N SER A 642 -18.31 -7.37 23.25
CA SER A 642 -19.17 -6.21 23.49
C SER A 642 -18.40 -4.89 23.64
N TYR A 643 -17.09 -4.95 23.88
CA TYR A 643 -16.22 -3.80 24.14
C TYR A 643 -16.59 -2.97 25.39
N ASN A 644 -17.41 -3.54 26.27
CA ASN A 644 -17.76 -2.92 27.54
C ASN A 644 -16.64 -3.08 28.56
N PHE A 645 -16.51 -2.09 29.45
CA PHE A 645 -15.50 -2.06 30.50
C PHE A 645 -16.08 -2.64 31.80
N TYR A 646 -15.32 -3.53 32.41
CA TYR A 646 -15.67 -4.20 33.64
C TYR A 646 -14.55 -4.11 34.67
N CYS A 647 -14.92 -4.26 35.94
CA CYS A 647 -13.96 -4.55 37.00
C CYS A 647 -14.23 -5.95 37.55
N ILE A 648 -13.20 -6.81 37.54
CA ILE A 648 -13.26 -8.21 37.96
C ILE A 648 -12.27 -8.49 39.08
N ASP A 649 -12.42 -9.61 39.77
CA ASP A 649 -11.52 -10.01 40.86
C ASP A 649 -10.07 -10.13 40.36
N MET A 650 -9.12 -9.59 41.13
CA MET A 650 -7.68 -9.63 40.81
C MET A 650 -7.14 -11.07 40.65
N ASN A 651 -7.75 -12.05 41.30
CA ASN A 651 -7.38 -13.47 41.22
C ASN A 651 -7.92 -14.17 39.96
N SER A 652 -8.71 -13.48 39.14
CA SER A 652 -9.18 -14.05 37.87
C SER A 652 -8.02 -14.08 36.86
N GLU A 653 -7.61 -15.27 36.41
CA GLU A 653 -6.49 -15.41 35.46
C GLU A 653 -6.85 -16.11 34.15
N ASN A 654 -7.77 -17.08 34.17
CA ASN A 654 -7.94 -18.01 33.05
C ASN A 654 -8.72 -17.45 31.85
N ASP A 655 -9.49 -16.38 32.06
CA ASP A 655 -10.40 -15.82 31.05
C ASP A 655 -9.94 -14.44 30.53
N ILE A 656 -8.66 -14.13 30.73
CA ILE A 656 -8.06 -12.83 30.43
C ILE A 656 -6.88 -13.01 29.48
N ILE A 657 -6.77 -12.11 28.51
CA ILE A 657 -5.53 -11.89 27.75
C ILE A 657 -4.87 -10.58 28.16
N TYR A 658 -3.57 -10.49 27.96
CA TYR A 658 -2.77 -9.29 28.20
C TYR A 658 -2.13 -8.82 26.90
N ALA A 659 -2.03 -7.50 26.72
CA ALA A 659 -1.45 -6.91 25.52
C ALA A 659 -0.19 -6.12 25.87
N CYS A 660 0.96 -6.57 25.39
CA CYS A 660 2.22 -5.86 25.54
C CYS A 660 2.39 -4.87 24.37
N TYR A 661 2.42 -3.58 24.69
CA TYR A 661 2.62 -2.49 23.73
C TYR A 661 4.06 -2.01 23.71
N LYS A 662 4.55 -1.65 22.53
CA LYS A 662 5.88 -1.10 22.34
C LYS A 662 5.84 -0.08 21.22
N ASP A 663 6.50 1.06 21.38
CA ASP A 663 6.65 2.02 20.28
C ASP A 663 7.57 1.42 19.19
N THR A 664 7.28 1.70 17.92
CA THR A 664 8.14 1.25 16.83
C THR A 664 9.50 1.96 16.91
N PHE A 665 10.59 1.19 16.85
CA PHE A 665 11.94 1.75 16.73
C PHE A 665 12.22 2.43 15.38
N TYR A 666 11.21 2.57 14.52
CA TYR A 666 11.37 3.15 13.19
C TYR A 666 10.46 4.36 12.98
N ILE A 667 10.65 5.40 13.79
CA ILE A 667 10.48 6.74 13.25
C ILE A 667 11.86 7.07 12.66
N LYS A 668 12.02 6.97 11.33
CA LYS A 668 13.29 7.24 10.61
C LYS A 668 14.00 8.40 11.30
N LYS A 669 15.19 8.17 11.86
CA LYS A 669 15.94 9.19 12.61
C LYS A 669 15.96 10.49 11.80
N CYS A 670 15.91 11.60 12.52
CA CYS A 670 16.07 12.91 11.91
C CYS A 670 17.37 12.94 11.10
N SER A 671 17.37 13.69 9.99
CA SER A 671 18.56 13.84 9.15
C SER A 671 19.76 14.29 9.98
N ASN A 672 19.50 15.19 10.94
CA ASN A 672 20.42 15.57 11.99
C ASN A 672 20.21 14.67 13.22
N LEU A 673 21.25 13.96 13.66
CA LEU A 673 21.22 13.00 14.77
C LEU A 673 20.98 13.64 16.14
N ASP A 674 21.18 14.95 16.27
CA ASP A 674 20.93 15.70 17.51
C ASP A 674 19.43 15.97 17.73
N TYR A 675 18.61 15.76 16.71
CA TYR A 675 17.15 15.89 16.79
C TYR A 675 16.50 14.53 17.11
N GLU A 676 15.57 14.54 18.06
CA GLU A 676 14.71 13.40 18.38
C GLU A 676 13.43 13.49 17.55
N LYS A 677 13.05 12.39 16.87
CA LYS A 677 11.81 12.35 16.08
C LYS A 677 10.63 11.94 16.94
N TYR A 678 9.54 12.69 16.87
CA TYR A 678 8.32 12.43 17.63
C TYR A 678 7.18 11.89 16.74
N PHE A 679 6.09 11.45 17.37
CA PHE A 679 5.01 10.72 16.69
C PHE A 679 4.16 11.57 15.74
N ASP A 680 4.21 12.90 15.86
CA ASP A 680 3.65 13.83 14.87
C ASP A 680 4.44 13.81 13.54
N GLY A 681 5.58 13.12 13.53
CA GLY A 681 6.45 12.96 12.38
C GLY A 681 7.49 14.07 12.25
N ASN A 682 7.47 15.07 13.12
CA ASN A 682 8.44 16.16 13.16
C ASN A 682 9.64 15.78 14.05
N CYS A 683 10.73 16.52 13.87
CA CYS A 683 11.98 16.35 14.57
C CYS A 683 12.16 17.51 15.55
N TYR A 684 12.47 17.22 16.81
CA TYR A 684 12.64 18.22 17.86
C TYR A 684 13.99 18.08 18.54
N ARG A 685 14.66 19.20 18.78
CA ARG A 685 15.90 19.27 19.56
C ARG A 685 15.71 20.23 20.72
N ILE A 686 15.96 19.73 21.93
CA ILE A 686 16.05 20.57 23.12
C ILE A 686 17.47 21.12 23.12
N ILE A 687 17.61 22.42 22.85
CA ILE A 687 18.90 23.10 22.96
C ILE A 687 19.19 23.29 24.46
N GLU A 688 20.49 23.31 24.78
CA GLU A 688 21.13 23.40 26.10
C GLU A 688 20.33 24.11 27.22
N ASN A 689 20.68 23.86 28.48
CA ASN A 689 19.99 24.43 29.65
C ASN A 689 20.28 25.94 29.87
N PHE A 690 20.02 26.79 28.88
CA PHE A 690 20.07 28.25 29.02
C PHE A 690 18.76 28.90 28.55
N VAL A 691 18.60 30.18 28.87
CA VAL A 691 17.44 31.00 28.50
C VAL A 691 17.87 32.15 27.59
N VAL A 692 17.08 32.47 26.58
CA VAL A 692 17.37 33.51 25.58
C VAL A 692 16.12 34.28 25.18
N THR A 693 16.34 35.43 24.56
CA THR A 693 15.28 36.21 23.90
C THR A 693 14.70 35.45 22.71
N LYS A 694 13.49 35.84 22.29
CA LYS A 694 12.82 35.22 21.13
C LYS A 694 13.68 35.34 19.86
N LYS A 695 14.23 36.53 19.59
CA LYS A 695 15.07 36.78 18.41
C LYS A 695 16.32 35.90 18.40
N THR A 696 16.98 35.75 19.55
CA THR A 696 18.12 34.85 19.69
C THR A 696 17.71 33.39 19.51
N ALA A 697 16.54 33.00 20.04
CA ALA A 697 16.03 31.63 19.88
C ALA A 697 15.72 31.28 18.41
N GLU A 698 15.16 32.23 17.65
CA GLU A 698 14.95 32.08 16.21
C GLU A 698 16.27 31.91 15.46
N ALA A 699 17.27 32.74 15.75
CA ALA A 699 18.60 32.63 15.15
C ALA A 699 19.24 31.27 15.42
N VAL A 700 19.23 30.83 16.68
CA VAL A 700 19.77 29.50 17.07
C VAL A 700 19.05 28.38 16.33
N CYS A 701 17.72 28.42 16.22
CA CYS A 701 17.02 27.36 15.50
C CYS A 701 17.29 27.38 14.00
N ASN A 702 17.41 28.56 13.38
CA ASN A 702 17.77 28.67 11.98
C ASN A 702 19.19 28.11 11.71
N ASP A 703 20.16 28.41 12.58
CA ASP A 703 21.53 27.87 12.49
C ASP A 703 21.52 26.33 12.65
N GLU A 704 20.62 25.81 13.49
CA GLU A 704 20.36 24.38 13.69
C GLU A 704 19.46 23.75 12.60
N SER A 705 19.25 24.46 11.48
CA SER A 705 18.43 24.03 10.33
C SER A 705 16.96 23.72 10.68
N GLY A 706 16.44 24.32 11.74
CA GLY A 706 15.06 24.20 12.20
C GLY A 706 14.38 25.56 12.37
N THR A 707 13.19 25.54 12.94
CA THR A 707 12.44 26.73 13.36
C THR A 707 12.07 26.62 14.82
N LEU A 708 11.57 27.69 15.43
CA LEU A 708 10.83 27.52 16.69
C LEU A 708 9.57 26.69 16.45
N PRO A 709 8.99 26.08 17.50
CA PRO A 709 7.92 25.12 17.32
C PRO A 709 6.62 25.80 16.88
N ILE A 710 6.06 25.28 15.80
CA ILE A 710 4.75 25.64 15.25
C ILE A 710 3.77 24.51 15.54
N VAL A 711 2.57 24.86 15.99
CA VAL A 711 1.51 23.91 16.32
C VAL A 711 0.25 24.19 15.49
N THR A 712 0.00 23.37 14.47
CA THR A 712 -1.16 23.50 13.56
C THR A 712 -2.16 22.37 13.73
N ASN A 713 -1.83 21.31 14.49
CA ASN A 713 -2.71 20.18 14.72
C ASN A 713 -2.53 19.55 16.11
N TYR A 714 -3.48 18.68 16.48
CA TYR A 714 -3.55 18.08 17.81
C TYR A 714 -2.36 17.14 18.13
N PHE A 715 -1.76 16.51 17.11
CA PHE A 715 -0.59 15.66 17.31
C PHE A 715 0.64 16.48 17.68
N GLU A 716 0.88 17.59 16.97
CA GLU A 716 1.95 18.56 17.31
C GLU A 716 1.74 19.12 18.73
N ASN A 717 0.51 19.50 19.09
CA ASN A 717 0.20 20.00 20.45
C ASN A 717 0.58 18.97 21.53
N ASN A 718 0.21 17.71 21.33
CA ASN A 718 0.53 16.63 22.26
C ASN A 718 2.05 16.39 22.39
N VAL A 719 2.83 16.60 21.32
CA VAL A 719 4.30 16.53 21.39
C VAL A 719 4.85 17.69 22.21
N ILE A 720 4.38 18.91 21.98
CA ILE A 720 4.78 20.10 22.73
C ILE A 720 4.45 19.95 24.22
N ASP A 721 3.28 19.41 24.56
CA ASP A 721 2.88 19.08 25.92
C ASP A 721 3.81 18.05 26.59
N LYS A 722 4.29 17.08 25.82
CA LYS A 722 5.27 16.09 26.31
C LYS A 722 6.63 16.75 26.53
N LEU A 723 7.04 17.66 25.65
CA LEU A 723 8.29 18.39 25.74
C LEU A 723 8.32 19.34 26.94
N ILE A 724 7.26 20.12 27.20
CA ILE A 724 7.19 20.99 28.39
C ILE A 724 7.23 20.20 29.69
N LYS A 725 6.63 19.00 29.73
CA LYS A 725 6.73 18.10 30.89
C LYS A 725 8.16 17.55 31.09
N LYS A 726 8.91 17.33 30.00
CA LYS A 726 10.32 16.89 30.03
C LYS A 726 11.26 18.01 30.47
N ILE A 727 11.01 19.24 30.00
CA ILE A 727 11.87 20.42 30.21
C ILE A 727 11.59 21.10 31.56
N GLN A 728 10.34 21.07 32.02
CA GLN A 728 9.88 21.71 33.26
C GLN A 728 10.19 23.22 33.33
N SER A 729 10.25 23.89 32.19
CA SER A 729 10.50 25.34 32.11
C SER A 729 9.89 25.93 30.83
N PRO A 730 9.36 27.15 30.87
CA PRO A 730 8.75 27.78 29.70
C PRO A 730 9.71 27.93 28.52
N PHE A 731 9.21 27.74 27.30
CA PHE A 731 9.98 27.93 26.07
C PHE A 731 9.19 28.63 24.97
N TRP A 732 9.92 29.27 24.06
CA TRP A 732 9.35 30.04 22.95
C TRP A 732 8.62 29.15 21.94
N LEU A 733 7.46 29.64 21.49
CA LEU A 733 6.71 29.12 20.34
C LEU A 733 6.80 30.12 19.18
N ASP A 734 6.50 29.67 17.97
CA ASP A 734 6.74 30.47 16.76
C ASP A 734 5.65 31.47 16.36
N PHE A 735 4.85 31.93 17.33
CA PHE A 735 3.81 32.93 17.08
C PHE A 735 4.11 34.26 17.76
N SER A 736 3.52 35.31 17.21
CA SER A 736 3.57 36.66 17.73
C SER A 736 2.20 37.32 17.58
N CYS A 737 1.88 38.28 18.45
CA CYS A 737 0.63 39.02 18.46
C CYS A 737 0.94 40.51 18.26
N THR A 738 0.35 41.11 17.22
CA THR A 738 0.64 42.50 16.84
C THR A 738 -0.16 43.51 17.68
N SER A 739 -1.26 43.08 18.30
CA SER A 739 -2.08 43.95 19.15
C SER A 739 -2.43 43.31 20.48
N LYS A 740 -2.99 44.10 21.40
CA LYS A 740 -3.51 43.69 22.72
C LYS A 740 -4.61 42.60 22.68
N ASN A 741 -5.03 42.13 21.52
CA ASN A 741 -6.06 41.10 21.37
C ASN A 741 -5.45 39.79 20.86
N SER A 742 -5.79 38.68 21.52
CA SER A 742 -5.43 37.32 21.10
C SER A 742 -5.80 36.97 19.65
N SER A 743 -6.79 37.64 19.06
CA SER A 743 -7.18 37.46 17.65
C SER A 743 -6.13 37.94 16.65
N SER A 744 -5.17 38.76 17.09
CA SER A 744 -4.04 39.24 16.28
C SER A 744 -2.86 38.27 16.24
N CYS A 745 -2.91 37.20 17.03
CA CYS A 745 -1.82 36.23 17.12
C CYS A 745 -1.78 35.35 15.86
N GLN A 746 -0.58 35.24 15.27
CA GLN A 746 -0.34 34.44 14.08
C GLN A 746 1.02 33.74 14.14
N TRP A 747 1.11 32.57 13.52
CA TRP A 747 2.38 31.90 13.29
C TRP A 747 3.24 32.72 12.32
N SER A 748 4.57 32.64 12.44
CA SER A 748 5.52 33.28 11.51
C SER A 748 5.27 32.93 10.04
N THR A 749 4.71 31.75 9.78
CA THR A 749 4.34 31.25 8.44
C THR A 749 3.11 31.93 7.84
N GLY A 750 2.41 32.77 8.60
CA GLY A 750 1.12 33.36 8.22
C GLY A 750 -0.06 32.39 8.33
N GLU A 751 0.17 31.15 8.77
CA GLU A 751 -0.91 30.18 8.99
C GLU A 751 -1.82 30.64 10.15
N LYS A 752 -3.13 30.55 9.97
CA LYS A 752 -4.10 30.88 11.03
C LYS A 752 -3.98 29.88 12.17
N MET A 753 -3.98 30.35 13.42
CA MET A 753 -3.93 29.50 14.61
C MET A 753 -5.22 28.66 14.72
N SER A 754 -5.16 27.41 14.26
CA SER A 754 -6.25 26.42 14.34
C SER A 754 -6.45 25.90 15.77
N ILE A 755 -5.38 25.87 16.55
CA ILE A 755 -5.36 25.55 17.97
C ILE A 755 -4.92 26.82 18.69
N ASN A 756 -5.79 27.36 19.55
CA ASN A 756 -5.48 28.52 20.38
C ASN A 756 -5.67 28.13 21.85
N GLN A 757 -4.55 28.06 22.58
CA GLN A 757 -4.51 27.77 24.02
C GLN A 757 -4.00 28.96 24.83
N ILE A 758 -4.11 30.18 24.27
CA ILE A 758 -3.67 31.41 24.93
C ILE A 758 -4.61 31.70 26.11
N GLY A 759 -4.08 31.68 27.33
CA GLY A 759 -4.89 31.83 28.55
C GLY A 759 -5.52 33.22 28.75
N ASN A 760 -4.81 34.28 28.37
CA ASN A 760 -5.28 35.66 28.49
C ASN A 760 -5.74 36.21 27.13
N LEU A 761 -6.96 36.73 27.06
CA LEU A 761 -7.51 37.28 25.80
C LEU A 761 -7.15 38.76 25.58
N ASN A 762 -6.85 39.49 26.66
CA ASN A 762 -6.46 40.90 26.66
C ASN A 762 -5.04 41.05 27.21
N PHE A 763 -4.14 41.60 26.41
CA PHE A 763 -2.76 41.85 26.79
C PHE A 763 -2.55 43.31 27.21
N GLU A 764 -1.61 43.57 28.13
CA GLU A 764 -1.31 44.95 28.54
C GLU A 764 -0.54 45.73 27.47
N ASN A 765 0.24 45.02 26.66
CA ASN A 765 1.21 45.55 25.70
C ASN A 765 0.97 45.01 24.29
N ASP A 766 1.42 45.77 23.28
CA ASP A 766 1.44 45.35 21.88
C ASP A 766 2.78 44.66 21.52
N ASN A 767 2.83 43.99 20.38
CA ASN A 767 4.03 43.31 19.85
C ASN A 767 4.62 42.28 20.82
N LEU A 768 3.78 41.34 21.26
CA LEU A 768 4.18 40.27 22.18
C LEU A 768 4.52 38.98 21.44
N CYS A 769 5.38 38.19 22.06
CA CYS A 769 5.86 36.91 21.54
C CYS A 769 5.27 35.75 22.33
N GLY A 770 4.90 34.70 21.61
CA GLY A 770 4.21 33.53 22.13
C GLY A 770 5.14 32.50 22.75
N TYR A 771 4.75 31.95 23.89
CA TYR A 771 5.47 30.87 24.57
C TYR A 771 4.50 29.88 25.21
N ILE A 772 5.00 28.69 25.55
CA ILE A 772 4.25 27.74 26.36
C ILE A 772 4.68 27.84 27.83
N GLU A 773 3.71 28.04 28.70
CA GLU A 773 3.94 28.18 30.15
C GLU A 773 3.88 26.81 30.84
N LYS A 774 2.84 26.03 30.52
CA LYS A 774 2.60 24.66 31.01
C LYS A 774 1.80 23.88 29.98
N ALA A 775 1.67 22.58 30.17
CA ALA A 775 0.89 21.73 29.26
C ALA A 775 -0.52 22.29 29.07
N ASN A 776 -0.95 22.41 27.81
CA ASN A 776 -2.19 23.03 27.35
C ASN A 776 -2.40 24.51 27.70
N THR A 777 -1.36 25.27 28.06
CA THR A 777 -1.49 26.70 28.37
C THR A 777 -0.38 27.48 27.70
N TRP A 778 -0.76 28.26 26.69
CA TRP A 778 0.13 29.19 26.00
C TRP A 778 -0.10 30.59 26.54
N ASN A 779 0.93 31.42 26.45
CA ASN A 779 0.88 32.78 26.93
C ASN A 779 1.78 33.67 26.06
N VAL A 780 1.73 34.97 26.29
CA VAL A 780 2.50 35.95 25.54
C VAL A 780 3.32 36.81 26.49
N ASP A 781 4.49 37.25 26.05
CA ASP A 781 5.40 38.07 26.84
C ASP A 781 6.19 39.03 25.93
N ASN A 782 6.88 40.00 26.51
CA ASN A 782 7.80 40.84 25.77
C ASN A 782 8.87 39.95 25.11
N CYS A 783 9.11 40.15 23.82
CA CYS A 783 10.04 39.35 23.01
C CYS A 783 11.50 39.38 23.53
N ASN A 784 11.84 40.38 24.36
CA ASN A 784 13.15 40.52 24.99
C ASN A 784 13.27 39.76 26.33
N THR A 785 12.20 39.16 26.85
CA THR A 785 12.30 38.27 28.02
C THR A 785 13.11 37.02 27.69
N GLN A 786 13.69 36.38 28.70
CA GLN A 786 14.49 35.18 28.51
C GLN A 786 13.67 33.93 28.82
N LYS A 787 13.59 33.01 27.86
CA LYS A 787 12.94 31.69 28.02
C LYS A 787 13.78 30.62 27.33
N ARG A 788 13.49 29.35 27.63
CA ARG A 788 14.16 28.24 26.94
C ARG A 788 13.74 28.18 25.47
N LEU A 789 14.42 27.36 24.69
CA LEU A 789 14.08 27.14 23.29
C LEU A 789 14.11 25.66 22.91
N ILE A 790 13.30 25.31 21.92
CA ILE A 790 13.29 24.01 21.26
C ILE A 790 13.28 24.29 19.78
N CYS A 791 14.09 23.58 19.02
CA CYS A 791 14.06 23.68 17.56
C CYS A 791 13.25 22.53 16.97
N GLN A 792 12.44 22.84 15.97
CA GLN A 792 11.56 21.94 15.25
C GLN A 792 11.96 21.89 13.77
N ILE A 793 12.17 20.70 13.24
CA ILE A 793 12.25 20.45 11.80
C ILE A 793 10.95 19.76 11.39
N ARG A 794 10.14 20.48 10.61
CA ARG A 794 8.85 19.97 10.14
C ARG A 794 9.04 19.02 8.97
N ASN A 795 8.41 17.85 9.04
CA ASN A 795 8.42 16.86 7.97
C ASN A 795 7.26 17.18 7.01
N LYS A 796 7.45 18.13 6.10
CA LYS A 796 6.46 18.47 5.06
C LYS A 796 6.44 17.45 3.93
#